data_AF-A0A3B3XVN7-F1
#
_entry.id   AF-A0A3B3XVN7-F1
#
_cell.length_a   1.000
_cell.length_b   1.000
_cell.length_c   1.000
_cell.angle_alpha   90.00
_cell.angle_beta   90.00
_cell.angle_gamma   90.00
#
_symmetry.space_group_name_H-M   'P 1'
#
loop_
_entity.id
_entity.type
_entity.pdbx_description
1 polymer ?
#
loop_
_entity_poly.entity_id
_entity_poly.type
_entity_poly.pdbx_seq_one_letter_code
_entity_poly.pdbx_strand_id
1 'polypeptide(L)'
;MANKLDISLHEASLSIVRRCGADLCEIIDGKFGCVAAIEGVENESRTSYRRPPATIKPERRYEFTMRSGVKVSVWKADLTNFHADAVVNAANEDLHHYGGLALALSKAGGPQIQKESDDYIRKHGKLQTGEAVALGPGSLPCKTIIHAVGPDLPPNPPKYDISKAKPFLEKAIKSILDRVDEYHLATVAIPAISSGLFNYPLPECAHTIVSTIKTYYDKLSAQDHRPKEIFLANHDDPTVQNMERACNQIFSSQQKQSYSNAVAQNTRSAGNAQQPSVTIGNVCLTLMKGKIEQQHTDVIVNTASLERNLSIGKISGAILDKAGYGIQDEMYQAQKKGHIIRTQPYKLYCKEVFHTFCIEKARDPAADQVLYSSVLDCLWNAAAQHYNSITFPAIGTGALGFSKAESASIMLAAVSAFAQKYLNRMDVHFVIFPTDHDTFRAFEREIGLLQQRSATFNFPPEMTGADGKSRHHSPQQHPPAYSGDQHRTEASWNKDDSHSSRAPAPQISLVCPSEESKHEAERWLQNRLFTDSHSIKIYNNFLSHFSDHDHLQLAISAEKGLIVEEFFSKGHACLEINGGSKEEVAVAGLKVEAVLCKIQKEFIREEEHELQMLSNTEPSHKRKTVEKSSKEFSSRQEAFSHALKVTKVDKVENAALKAMFDMKKKQLDCASTKTMFQRIPAQFCEMISRIGFHAECAPPEDPKYGEGIYFARNIKTALELWREKGEEYLYFVEAEVLLGNSAKGERGFILPPPVGKDPNILHDSVSGGSDVSVIFSGYQALPKYIITCKKISHFS
;
A
#
# COMPACT_ATOMS: atom_id res chain seq x y z
N MET A 1 -4.69 6.25 33.68
CA MET A 1 -3.34 5.88 33.22
C MET A 1 -3.02 4.50 33.80
N ALA A 2 -3.47 3.40 33.20
CA ALA A 2 -3.42 2.08 33.85
C ALA A 2 -2.70 0.98 33.04
N ASN A 3 -2.80 1.01 31.70
CA ASN A 3 -2.42 -0.13 30.85
C ASN A 3 -1.18 0.20 29.99
N LYS A 4 -0.10 0.66 30.63
CA LYS A 4 1.23 0.78 29.99
C LYS A 4 1.99 -0.54 30.18
N LEU A 5 2.81 -0.91 29.21
CA LEU A 5 3.78 -2.00 29.29
C LEU A 5 5.10 -1.53 28.68
N ASP A 6 6.22 -1.75 29.37
CA ASP A 6 7.55 -1.38 28.89
C ASP A 6 8.43 -2.64 28.80
N ILE A 7 8.95 -2.94 27.61
CA ILE A 7 9.74 -4.13 27.29
C ILE A 7 11.15 -3.70 26.91
N SER A 8 12.15 -4.05 27.71
CA SER A 8 13.56 -3.76 27.42
C SER A 8 14.10 -4.59 26.25
N LEU A 9 14.95 -3.99 25.42
CA LEU A 9 15.52 -4.62 24.23
C LEU A 9 17.03 -4.85 24.39
N HIS A 10 17.47 -6.07 24.07
CA HIS A 10 18.85 -6.52 24.27
C HIS A 10 19.29 -7.40 23.10
N GLU A 11 20.55 -7.28 22.70
CA GLU A 11 21.21 -8.16 21.70
C GLU A 11 20.34 -8.43 20.45
N ALA A 12 19.88 -9.66 20.25
CA ALA A 12 19.08 -10.08 19.11
C ALA A 12 17.72 -9.36 19.00
N SER A 13 17.02 -9.11 20.11
CA SER A 13 15.73 -8.40 20.05
C SER A 13 15.93 -6.93 19.66
N LEU A 14 17.06 -6.33 20.03
CA LEU A 14 17.46 -5.02 19.55
C LEU A 14 17.78 -5.03 18.04
N SER A 15 18.51 -6.04 17.54
CA SER A 15 18.78 -6.24 16.10
C SER A 15 17.48 -6.37 15.29
N ILE A 16 16.56 -7.23 15.72
CA ILE A 16 15.27 -7.46 15.05
C ILE A 16 14.43 -6.16 15.03
N VAL A 17 14.32 -5.45 16.16
CA VAL A 17 13.54 -4.20 16.24
C VAL A 17 14.18 -3.08 15.40
N ARG A 18 15.51 -3.02 15.28
CA ARG A 18 16.19 -2.09 14.35
C ARG A 18 15.81 -2.32 12.89
N ARG A 19 15.46 -3.56 12.53
CA ARG A 19 15.14 -3.98 11.15
C ARG A 19 13.65 -3.99 10.84
N CYS A 20 12.78 -4.21 11.83
CA CYS A 20 11.33 -4.31 11.64
C CYS A 20 10.50 -3.37 12.52
N GLY A 21 11.08 -2.36 13.17
CA GLY A 21 10.35 -1.55 14.15
C GLY A 21 9.11 -0.81 13.63
N ALA A 22 9.05 -0.46 12.34
CA ALA A 22 7.86 0.15 11.75
C ALA A 22 6.74 -0.89 11.56
N ASP A 23 7.05 -1.99 10.87
CA ASP A 23 6.19 -3.18 10.72
C ASP A 23 5.63 -3.62 12.08
N LEU A 24 6.50 -3.70 13.08
CA LEU A 24 6.17 -4.12 14.44
C LEU A 24 5.10 -3.22 15.07
N CYS A 25 5.24 -1.90 14.96
CA CYS A 25 4.22 -0.96 15.45
C CYS A 25 2.88 -1.13 14.72
N GLU A 26 2.89 -1.33 13.39
CA GLU A 26 1.66 -1.53 12.61
C GLU A 26 0.96 -2.86 12.92
N ILE A 27 1.73 -3.92 13.21
CA ILE A 27 1.20 -5.22 13.63
C ILE A 27 0.59 -5.13 15.04
N ILE A 28 1.25 -4.45 15.98
CA ILE A 28 0.76 -4.32 17.37
C ILE A 28 -0.56 -3.52 17.41
N ASP A 29 -0.64 -2.43 16.64
CA ASP A 29 -1.87 -1.66 16.46
C ASP A 29 -2.95 -2.51 15.76
N GLY A 30 -2.63 -3.13 14.62
CA GLY A 30 -3.57 -3.91 13.83
C GLY A 30 -4.15 -5.15 14.53
N LYS A 31 -3.34 -5.88 15.32
CA LYS A 31 -3.76 -7.13 15.99
C LYS A 31 -4.36 -6.91 17.38
N PHE A 32 -3.89 -5.91 18.13
CA PHE A 32 -4.23 -5.76 19.55
C PHE A 32 -4.86 -4.41 19.90
N GLY A 33 -4.88 -3.45 18.97
CA GLY A 33 -5.32 -2.07 19.20
C GLY A 33 -4.41 -1.30 20.16
N CYS A 34 -3.18 -1.78 20.38
CA CYS A 34 -2.20 -1.14 21.26
C CYS A 34 -1.32 -0.17 20.47
N VAL A 35 -1.10 1.03 21.00
CA VAL A 35 -0.16 1.99 20.40
C VAL A 35 1.25 1.70 20.91
N ALA A 36 2.15 1.33 20.00
CA ALA A 36 3.55 1.06 20.30
C ALA A 36 4.45 2.27 20.04
N ALA A 37 5.41 2.51 20.92
CA ALA A 37 6.50 3.47 20.77
C ALA A 37 7.83 2.77 21.06
N ILE A 38 8.85 3.00 20.22
CA ILE A 38 10.18 2.40 20.37
C ILE A 38 11.16 3.51 20.73
N GLU A 39 11.81 3.37 21.88
CA GLU A 39 12.75 4.34 22.45
C GLU A 39 14.17 3.76 22.48
N GLY A 40 15.20 4.60 22.39
CA GLY A 40 16.61 4.18 22.49
C GLY A 40 17.15 3.30 21.33
N VAL A 41 16.36 3.06 20.28
CA VAL A 41 16.74 2.23 19.12
C VAL A 41 16.98 3.07 17.88
N GLU A 42 18.17 2.96 17.28
CA GLU A 42 18.46 3.49 15.94
C GLU A 42 18.18 2.45 14.86
N ASN A 43 17.02 2.52 14.21
CA ASN A 43 16.64 1.56 13.16
C ASN A 43 17.56 1.63 11.93
N GLU A 44 18.03 0.47 11.50
CA GLU A 44 18.81 0.25 10.28
C GLU A 44 17.91 0.18 9.03
N SER A 45 16.67 -0.26 9.17
CA SER A 45 15.69 -0.33 8.06
C SER A 45 15.06 1.02 7.68
N ARG A 46 15.80 2.13 7.82
CA ARG A 46 15.31 3.49 7.53
C ARG A 46 15.33 3.86 6.05
N THR A 47 14.77 2.98 5.21
CA THR A 47 13.94 3.44 4.08
C THR A 47 12.52 3.63 4.58
N SER A 48 12.15 4.89 4.89
CA SER A 48 10.75 5.39 5.08
C SER A 48 9.80 4.50 5.92
N TYR A 49 9.42 4.80 7.16
CA TYR A 49 9.64 5.94 8.05
C TYR A 49 9.59 5.40 9.52
N ARG A 50 9.81 6.15 10.62
CA ARG A 50 10.07 7.57 10.87
C ARG A 50 11.33 7.75 11.74
N ARG A 51 11.82 8.98 11.81
CA ARG A 51 12.33 9.64 13.04
C ARG A 51 11.47 10.93 13.19
N PRO A 52 11.60 11.79 14.22
CA PRO A 52 11.37 13.23 13.99
C PRO A 52 12.02 13.59 12.65
N PRO A 53 11.31 14.32 11.76
CA PRO A 53 11.58 14.26 10.33
C PRO A 53 13.07 14.46 10.07
N ALA A 54 13.70 13.48 9.42
CA ALA A 54 14.88 13.79 8.64
C ALA A 54 14.36 14.84 7.66
N THR A 55 14.80 16.09 7.86
CA THR A 55 14.32 17.23 7.10
C THR A 55 14.36 16.84 5.64
N ILE A 56 13.18 16.84 4.97
CA ILE A 56 13.14 16.63 3.53
C ILE A 56 13.92 17.81 2.96
N LYS A 57 15.20 17.57 2.67
CA LYS A 57 16.09 18.57 2.10
C LYS A 57 15.40 19.05 0.84
N PRO A 58 14.98 20.32 0.75
CA PRO A 58 14.19 20.78 -0.38
C PRO A 58 14.94 20.49 -1.67
N GLU A 59 14.41 19.57 -2.48
CA GLU A 59 15.06 19.06 -3.67
C GLU A 59 14.29 19.55 -4.89
N ARG A 60 14.89 20.51 -5.61
CA ARG A 60 14.33 21.03 -6.85
C ARG A 60 14.57 20.04 -7.99
N ARG A 61 13.50 19.43 -8.49
CA ARG A 61 13.53 18.49 -9.62
C ARG A 61 13.43 19.19 -10.99
N TYR A 62 12.73 20.32 -11.05
CA TYR A 62 12.45 21.04 -12.29
C TYR A 62 12.49 22.56 -12.09
N GLU A 63 12.83 23.31 -13.14
CA GLU A 63 12.79 24.77 -13.21
C GLU A 63 12.52 25.25 -14.64
N PHE A 64 11.62 26.21 -14.80
CA PHE A 64 11.33 26.87 -16.08
C PHE A 64 10.94 28.33 -15.88
N THR A 65 11.44 29.23 -16.72
CA THR A 65 11.03 30.65 -16.72
C THR A 65 10.07 30.90 -17.87
N MET A 66 8.84 31.31 -17.54
CA MET A 66 7.83 31.68 -18.53
C MET A 66 8.17 32.99 -19.25
N ARG A 67 7.55 33.22 -20.41
CA ARG A 67 7.67 34.49 -21.16
C ARG A 67 7.24 35.74 -20.35
N SER A 68 6.40 35.56 -19.34
CA SER A 68 5.99 36.58 -18.39
C SER A 68 7.11 37.02 -17.41
N GLY A 69 8.23 36.30 -17.37
CA GLY A 69 9.29 36.45 -16.38
C GLY A 69 9.05 35.65 -15.09
N VAL A 70 7.84 35.10 -14.89
CA VAL A 70 7.53 34.24 -13.74
C VAL A 70 8.25 32.91 -13.87
N LYS A 71 8.95 32.51 -12.82
CA LYS A 71 9.63 31.22 -12.75
C LYS A 71 8.72 30.18 -12.09
N VAL A 72 8.68 28.97 -12.63
CA VAL A 72 7.94 27.83 -12.09
C VAL A 72 8.93 26.70 -11.84
N SER A 73 8.97 26.16 -10.62
CA SER A 73 9.88 25.08 -10.24
C SER A 73 9.16 24.00 -9.45
N VAL A 74 9.60 22.75 -9.61
CA VAL A 74 9.00 21.59 -8.92
C VAL A 74 9.95 21.11 -7.83
N TRP A 75 9.42 20.92 -6.62
CA TRP A 75 10.20 20.62 -5.42
C TRP A 75 9.65 19.41 -4.67
N LYS A 76 10.54 18.50 -4.31
CA LYS A 76 10.30 17.56 -3.22
C LYS A 76 10.64 18.24 -1.89
N ALA A 77 9.63 18.58 -1.12
CA ALA A 77 9.78 19.39 0.09
C ALA A 77 8.65 19.16 1.10
N ASP A 78 8.93 19.42 2.38
CA ASP A 78 7.91 19.51 3.43
C ASP A 78 7.43 20.95 3.56
N LEU A 79 6.16 21.21 3.18
CA LEU A 79 5.55 22.54 3.24
C LEU A 79 5.44 23.11 4.66
N THR A 80 5.54 22.28 5.71
CA THR A 80 5.51 22.77 7.10
C THR A 80 6.75 23.59 7.49
N ASN A 81 7.85 23.45 6.73
CA ASN A 81 9.10 24.18 6.95
C ASN A 81 9.72 24.69 5.64
N PHE A 82 8.89 24.99 4.64
CA PHE A 82 9.34 25.46 3.33
C PHE A 82 9.29 27.00 3.26
N HIS A 83 10.41 27.62 2.92
CA HIS A 83 10.53 29.08 2.86
C HIS A 83 9.94 29.66 1.57
N ALA A 84 8.75 30.27 1.68
CA ALA A 84 8.10 31.06 0.64
C ALA A 84 7.35 32.24 1.28
N ASP A 85 7.02 33.27 0.49
CA ASP A 85 6.19 34.37 1.00
C ASP A 85 4.79 33.86 1.39
N ALA A 86 4.23 32.90 0.65
CA ALA A 86 3.06 32.14 1.07
C ALA A 86 3.17 30.63 0.83
N VAL A 87 2.54 29.87 1.72
CA VAL A 87 2.30 28.42 1.56
C VAL A 87 0.81 28.20 1.35
N VAL A 88 0.45 27.41 0.34
CA VAL A 88 -0.94 27.05 0.05
C VAL A 88 -1.33 25.79 0.81
N ASN A 89 -2.46 25.87 1.51
CA ASN A 89 -3.12 24.74 2.16
C ASN A 89 -4.28 24.23 1.27
N ALA A 90 -4.32 22.92 1.05
CA ALA A 90 -5.46 22.24 0.43
C ALA A 90 -6.56 22.03 1.50
N ALA A 91 -7.54 22.92 1.54
CA ALA A 91 -8.56 23.02 2.59
C ALA A 91 -9.95 22.51 2.12
N ASN A 92 -10.87 22.38 3.08
CA ASN A 92 -12.30 22.15 2.83
C ASN A 92 -13.11 23.45 3.03
N GLU A 93 -14.39 23.42 2.65
CA GLU A 93 -15.31 24.57 2.69
C GLU A 93 -15.53 25.18 4.08
N ASP A 94 -15.36 24.37 5.13
CA ASP A 94 -15.45 24.79 6.53
C ASP A 94 -14.11 25.23 7.13
N LEU A 95 -13.02 25.20 6.35
CA LEU A 95 -11.65 25.46 6.79
C LEU A 95 -11.24 24.68 8.07
N HIS A 96 -11.74 23.46 8.25
CA HIS A 96 -11.36 22.58 9.36
C HIS A 96 -10.15 21.71 9.00
N HIS A 97 -9.02 21.92 9.67
CA HIS A 97 -7.72 21.33 9.30
C HIS A 97 -7.45 19.98 9.99
N TYR A 98 -8.40 19.03 9.91
CA TYR A 98 -8.33 17.75 10.64
C TYR A 98 -7.61 16.61 9.89
N GLY A 99 -7.29 16.77 8.60
CA GLY A 99 -6.67 15.71 7.79
C GLY A 99 -5.59 16.18 6.82
N GLY A 100 -4.79 15.24 6.30
CA GLY A 100 -3.84 15.45 5.21
C GLY A 100 -2.82 16.59 5.45
N LEU A 101 -2.52 17.33 4.38
CA LEU A 101 -1.64 18.51 4.43
C LEU A 101 -2.16 19.60 5.37
N ALA A 102 -3.47 19.81 5.41
CA ALA A 102 -4.09 20.82 6.28
C ALA A 102 -3.76 20.57 7.76
N LEU A 103 -3.87 19.32 8.22
CA LEU A 103 -3.48 18.94 9.58
C LEU A 103 -1.98 19.13 9.84
N ALA A 104 -1.13 18.87 8.86
CA ALA A 104 0.31 19.07 9.00
C ALA A 104 0.65 20.57 9.15
N LEU A 105 0.09 21.42 8.29
CA LEU A 105 0.27 22.88 8.35
C LEU A 105 -0.32 23.46 9.64
N SER A 106 -1.52 23.05 10.05
CA SER A 106 -2.14 23.51 11.31
C SER A 106 -1.36 23.06 12.54
N LYS A 107 -0.75 21.87 12.55
CA LYS A 107 0.12 21.43 13.66
C LYS A 107 1.41 22.23 13.72
N ALA A 108 2.03 22.52 12.58
CA ALA A 108 3.29 23.25 12.51
C ALA A 108 3.14 24.76 12.79
N GLY A 109 2.08 25.39 12.27
CA GLY A 109 1.75 26.79 12.59
C GLY A 109 1.01 27.00 13.92
N GLY A 110 0.63 25.92 14.60
CA GLY A 110 -0.05 25.97 15.90
C GLY A 110 -1.54 26.32 15.82
N PRO A 111 -2.23 26.39 16.99
CA PRO A 111 -3.69 26.50 17.07
C PRO A 111 -4.25 27.81 16.48
N GLN A 112 -3.40 28.82 16.25
CA GLN A 112 -3.81 30.09 15.65
C GLN A 112 -4.36 29.92 14.23
N ILE A 113 -3.84 28.97 13.42
CA ILE A 113 -4.34 28.71 12.06
C ILE A 113 -5.81 28.28 12.07
N GLN A 114 -6.18 27.34 12.97
CA GLN A 114 -7.57 26.91 13.08
C GLN A 114 -8.44 28.03 13.65
N LYS A 115 -7.96 28.76 14.66
CA LYS A 115 -8.72 29.86 15.26
C LYS A 115 -9.06 30.96 14.25
N GLU A 116 -8.10 31.39 13.42
CA GLU A 116 -8.36 32.39 12.37
C GLU A 116 -9.27 31.85 11.27
N SER A 117 -9.19 30.55 10.97
CA SER A 117 -10.12 29.88 10.06
C SER A 117 -11.55 29.89 10.61
N ASP A 118 -11.74 29.53 11.88
CA ASP A 118 -13.04 29.53 12.56
C ASP A 118 -13.63 30.95 12.64
N ASP A 119 -12.78 31.95 12.91
CA ASP A 119 -13.16 33.37 12.96
C ASP A 119 -13.54 33.91 11.57
N TYR A 120 -12.85 33.47 10.51
CA TYR A 120 -13.20 33.78 9.12
C TYR A 120 -14.55 33.18 8.73
N ILE A 121 -14.76 31.88 8.97
CA ILE A 121 -16.01 31.17 8.67
C ILE A 121 -17.19 31.79 9.43
N ARG A 122 -17.00 32.15 10.70
CA ARG A 122 -18.04 32.80 11.51
C ARG A 122 -18.45 34.18 10.97
N LYS A 123 -17.54 34.88 10.30
CA LYS A 123 -17.77 36.24 9.78
C LYS A 123 -18.27 36.26 8.32
N HIS A 124 -17.83 35.33 7.47
CA HIS A 124 -18.10 35.35 6.03
C HIS A 124 -18.89 34.14 5.51
N GLY A 125 -19.11 33.12 6.34
CA GLY A 125 -19.72 31.84 5.94
C GLY A 125 -18.69 30.85 5.38
N LYS A 126 -19.17 29.71 4.85
CA LYS A 126 -18.33 28.70 4.20
C LYS A 126 -17.63 29.26 2.97
N LEU A 127 -16.36 28.89 2.79
CA LEU A 127 -15.60 29.21 1.58
C LEU A 127 -16.01 28.22 0.47
N GLN A 128 -16.34 28.69 -0.74
CA GLN A 128 -16.88 27.78 -1.76
C GLN A 128 -15.79 26.97 -2.45
N THR A 129 -16.15 25.77 -2.90
CA THR A 129 -15.34 24.99 -3.84
C THR A 129 -14.88 25.84 -5.03
N GLY A 130 -13.56 25.89 -5.24
CA GLY A 130 -12.89 26.73 -6.23
C GLY A 130 -12.44 28.10 -5.73
N GLU A 131 -12.48 28.40 -4.43
CA GLU A 131 -12.07 29.70 -3.87
C GLU A 131 -10.89 29.57 -2.90
N ALA A 132 -10.19 30.69 -2.69
CA ALA A 132 -9.05 30.76 -1.78
C ALA A 132 -8.99 32.07 -0.96
N VAL A 133 -8.66 31.93 0.33
CA VAL A 133 -8.49 33.01 1.30
C VAL A 133 -7.06 33.01 1.87
N ALA A 134 -6.48 34.19 2.08
CA ALA A 134 -5.20 34.36 2.77
C ALA A 134 -5.45 34.72 4.25
N LEU A 135 -4.84 33.97 5.17
CA LEU A 135 -4.95 34.16 6.64
C LEU A 135 -3.54 34.20 7.29
N GLY A 136 -3.49 34.42 8.61
CA GLY A 136 -2.26 34.44 9.38
C GLY A 136 -1.56 33.07 9.40
N PRO A 137 -0.23 33.01 9.20
CA PRO A 137 0.52 31.76 9.06
C PRO A 137 0.77 31.03 10.41
N GLY A 138 0.31 31.60 11.53
CA GLY A 138 0.69 31.15 12.86
C GLY A 138 2.22 31.16 13.04
N SER A 139 2.80 30.01 13.37
CA SER A 139 4.25 29.79 13.50
C SER A 139 4.96 29.27 12.23
N LEU A 140 4.28 29.17 11.07
CA LEU A 140 4.92 28.73 9.82
C LEU A 140 5.94 29.76 9.31
N PRO A 141 7.01 29.34 8.62
CA PRO A 141 8.07 30.23 8.14
C PRO A 141 7.73 30.94 6.81
N CYS A 142 6.52 31.52 6.72
CA CYS A 142 5.99 32.29 5.60
C CYS A 142 5.27 33.56 6.09
N LYS A 143 4.90 34.48 5.19
CA LYS A 143 4.18 35.73 5.55
C LYS A 143 2.68 35.51 5.74
N THR A 144 2.10 34.58 4.98
CA THR A 144 0.68 34.21 5.03
C THR A 144 0.48 32.76 4.60
N ILE A 145 -0.63 32.17 5.02
CA ILE A 145 -1.12 30.86 4.54
C ILE A 145 -2.34 31.10 3.66
N ILE A 146 -2.33 30.54 2.44
CA ILE A 146 -3.46 30.65 1.50
C ILE A 146 -4.25 29.34 1.58
N HIS A 147 -5.43 29.37 2.18
CA HIS A 147 -6.34 28.23 2.22
C HIS A 147 -7.17 28.19 0.95
N ALA A 148 -7.03 27.13 0.16
CA ALA A 148 -7.74 26.97 -1.10
C ALA A 148 -8.61 25.69 -1.09
N VAL A 149 -9.88 25.83 -1.46
CA VAL A 149 -10.82 24.72 -1.55
C VAL A 149 -10.82 24.17 -2.97
N GLY A 150 -10.20 23.01 -3.16
CA GLY A 150 -10.32 22.26 -4.40
C GLY A 150 -11.62 21.43 -4.45
N PRO A 151 -12.04 20.96 -5.62
CA PRO A 151 -13.19 20.07 -5.74
C PRO A 151 -12.90 18.70 -5.08
N ASP A 152 -13.92 18.13 -4.46
CA ASP A 152 -13.96 16.76 -3.94
C ASP A 152 -14.59 15.81 -4.96
N LEU A 153 -14.09 14.58 -5.02
CA LEU A 153 -14.52 13.54 -5.95
C LEU A 153 -14.68 12.20 -5.22
N PRO A 154 -15.62 11.33 -5.66
CA PRO A 154 -15.69 9.97 -5.14
C PRO A 154 -14.39 9.20 -5.45
N PRO A 155 -14.02 8.19 -4.63
CA PRO A 155 -12.91 7.30 -4.94
C PRO A 155 -13.08 6.65 -6.33
N ASN A 156 -11.99 6.56 -7.09
CA ASN A 156 -11.97 6.09 -8.49
C ASN A 156 -12.99 6.85 -9.39
N PRO A 157 -12.91 8.18 -9.49
CA PRO A 157 -13.96 8.97 -10.14
C PRO A 157 -14.01 8.72 -11.66
N PRO A 158 -15.21 8.56 -12.26
CA PRO A 158 -15.34 8.41 -13.70
C PRO A 158 -14.95 9.71 -14.42
N LYS A 159 -14.54 9.60 -15.69
CA LYS A 159 -14.09 10.74 -16.53
C LYS A 159 -15.07 11.91 -16.57
N TYR A 160 -16.37 11.65 -16.40
CA TYR A 160 -17.41 12.68 -16.33
C TYR A 160 -17.25 13.59 -15.10
N ASP A 161 -17.00 13.02 -13.92
CA ASP A 161 -16.86 13.78 -12.68
C ASP A 161 -15.53 14.54 -12.65
N ILE A 162 -14.45 13.94 -13.16
CA ILE A 162 -13.18 14.65 -13.39
C ILE A 162 -13.39 15.86 -14.31
N SER A 163 -14.17 15.70 -15.39
CA SER A 163 -14.46 16.77 -16.35
C SER A 163 -15.32 17.89 -15.73
N LYS A 164 -16.24 17.56 -14.83
CA LYS A 164 -17.03 18.52 -14.03
C LYS A 164 -16.22 19.22 -12.95
N ALA A 165 -15.29 18.52 -12.31
CA ALA A 165 -14.44 19.05 -11.25
C ALA A 165 -13.35 19.98 -11.80
N LYS A 166 -12.85 19.72 -13.01
CA LYS A 166 -11.76 20.50 -13.61
C LYS A 166 -11.96 22.02 -13.56
N PRO A 167 -13.10 22.62 -13.98
CA PRO A 167 -13.33 24.06 -13.87
C PRO A 167 -13.21 24.62 -12.44
N PHE A 168 -13.56 23.84 -11.42
CA PHE A 168 -13.42 24.24 -10.02
C PHE A 168 -11.97 24.19 -9.54
N LEU A 169 -11.19 23.18 -9.95
CA LEU A 169 -9.75 23.15 -9.69
C LEU A 169 -9.04 24.30 -10.41
N GLU A 170 -9.42 24.61 -11.65
CA GLU A 170 -8.93 25.81 -12.33
C GLU A 170 -9.33 27.11 -11.59
N LYS A 171 -10.56 27.20 -11.04
CA LYS A 171 -11.00 28.36 -10.23
C LYS A 171 -10.16 28.49 -8.96
N ALA A 172 -9.91 27.39 -8.24
CA ALA A 172 -9.09 27.38 -7.03
C ALA A 172 -7.67 27.89 -7.30
N ILE A 173 -7.02 27.40 -8.37
CA ILE A 173 -5.69 27.84 -8.75
C ILE A 173 -5.67 29.32 -9.19
N LYS A 174 -6.66 29.79 -9.95
CA LYS A 174 -6.81 31.23 -10.26
C LYS A 174 -6.93 32.04 -8.96
N SER A 175 -7.81 31.63 -8.05
CA SER A 175 -8.05 32.31 -6.77
C SER A 175 -6.79 32.38 -5.88
N ILE A 176 -5.93 31.36 -5.89
CA ILE A 176 -4.61 31.41 -5.23
C ILE A 176 -3.72 32.49 -5.86
N LEU A 177 -3.65 32.54 -7.19
CA LEU A 177 -2.82 33.52 -7.90
C LEU A 177 -3.35 34.96 -7.71
N ASP A 178 -4.67 35.13 -7.59
CA ASP A 178 -5.30 36.40 -7.22
C ASP A 178 -4.90 36.85 -5.80
N ARG A 179 -4.82 35.93 -4.83
CA ARG A 179 -4.26 36.25 -3.48
C ARG A 179 -2.76 36.60 -3.54
N VAL A 180 -2.01 36.00 -4.46
CA VAL A 180 -0.57 36.30 -4.68
C VAL A 180 -0.37 37.71 -5.25
N ASP A 181 -1.25 38.15 -6.13
CA ASP A 181 -1.31 39.53 -6.64
C ASP A 181 -1.72 40.53 -5.55
N GLU A 182 -2.85 40.28 -4.89
CA GLU A 182 -3.46 41.15 -3.86
C GLU A 182 -2.52 41.42 -2.66
N TYR A 183 -1.76 40.41 -2.22
CA TYR A 183 -0.80 40.54 -1.12
C TYR A 183 0.63 40.84 -1.59
N HIS A 184 0.83 41.12 -2.90
CA HIS A 184 2.12 41.41 -3.54
C HIS A 184 3.24 40.41 -3.18
N LEU A 185 2.89 39.13 -3.13
CA LEU A 185 3.78 38.07 -2.67
C LEU A 185 4.84 37.76 -3.75
N ALA A 186 6.11 37.71 -3.37
CA ALA A 186 7.20 37.47 -4.31
C ALA A 186 7.36 35.98 -4.64
N THR A 187 6.90 35.07 -3.76
CA THR A 187 6.94 33.62 -3.98
C THR A 187 5.75 32.89 -3.35
N VAL A 188 5.32 31.79 -3.95
CA VAL A 188 4.22 30.97 -3.41
C VAL A 188 4.52 29.48 -3.60
N ALA A 189 4.22 28.67 -2.58
CA ALA A 189 4.34 27.22 -2.64
C ALA A 189 2.96 26.56 -2.75
N ILE A 190 2.70 25.89 -3.88
CA ILE A 190 1.42 25.30 -4.25
C ILE A 190 1.57 23.76 -4.29
N PRO A 191 0.79 23.00 -3.49
CA PRO A 191 0.77 21.54 -3.55
C PRO A 191 -0.14 21.03 -4.69
N ALA A 192 -0.14 19.72 -4.93
CA ALA A 192 -1.20 19.05 -5.69
C ALA A 192 -2.57 19.10 -4.93
N ILE A 193 -3.31 20.18 -5.14
CA ILE A 193 -4.63 20.39 -4.52
C ILE A 193 -5.64 19.36 -5.04
N SER A 194 -6.47 18.85 -4.13
CA SER A 194 -7.43 17.75 -4.32
C SER A 194 -6.87 16.35 -4.61
N SER A 195 -5.57 16.15 -4.88
CA SER A 195 -5.06 14.81 -5.25
C SER A 195 -4.83 13.85 -4.07
N GLY A 196 -5.12 14.29 -2.84
CA GLY A 196 -5.09 13.47 -1.63
C GLY A 196 -6.48 12.97 -1.26
N LEU A 197 -6.99 13.44 -0.11
CA LEU A 197 -8.28 13.02 0.46
C LEU A 197 -9.51 13.26 -0.45
N PHE A 198 -9.39 14.17 -1.42
CA PHE A 198 -10.44 14.55 -2.37
C PHE A 198 -10.40 13.77 -3.70
N ASN A 199 -9.58 12.72 -3.77
CA ASN A 199 -9.54 11.71 -4.83
C ASN A 199 -9.36 12.23 -6.27
N TYR A 200 -8.93 13.48 -6.48
CA TYR A 200 -8.71 14.01 -7.82
C TYR A 200 -7.51 13.27 -8.45
N PRO A 201 -7.68 12.58 -9.60
CA PRO A 201 -6.62 11.78 -10.18
C PRO A 201 -5.35 12.61 -10.39
N LEU A 202 -4.27 12.14 -9.78
CA LEU A 202 -3.01 12.89 -9.66
C LEU A 202 -2.43 13.36 -11.01
N PRO A 203 -2.43 12.57 -12.10
CA PRO A 203 -1.96 13.01 -13.41
C PRO A 203 -2.76 14.20 -13.97
N GLU A 204 -4.08 14.18 -13.82
CA GLU A 204 -5.03 15.20 -14.28
C GLU A 204 -5.01 16.45 -13.37
N CYS A 205 -4.86 16.26 -12.05
CA CYS A 205 -4.65 17.32 -11.07
C CYS A 205 -3.41 18.14 -11.43
N ALA A 206 -2.24 17.49 -11.52
CA ALA A 206 -0.98 18.15 -11.84
C ALA A 206 -1.03 18.87 -13.21
N HIS A 207 -1.63 18.25 -14.23
CA HIS A 207 -1.83 18.89 -15.53
C HIS A 207 -2.73 20.13 -15.43
N THR A 208 -3.83 20.06 -14.69
CA THR A 208 -4.77 21.19 -14.50
C THR A 208 -4.11 22.35 -13.75
N ILE A 209 -3.34 22.08 -12.70
CA ILE A 209 -2.60 23.10 -11.93
C ILE A 209 -1.59 23.83 -12.81
N VAL A 210 -0.70 23.09 -13.48
CA VAL A 210 0.36 23.66 -14.33
C VAL A 210 -0.24 24.42 -15.54
N SER A 211 -1.27 23.86 -16.18
CA SER A 211 -1.92 24.52 -17.33
C SER A 211 -2.66 25.79 -16.94
N THR A 212 -3.23 25.85 -15.72
CA THR A 212 -3.88 27.05 -15.18
C THR A 212 -2.86 28.14 -14.88
N ILE A 213 -1.76 27.81 -14.19
CA ILE A 213 -0.66 28.75 -13.92
C ILE A 213 -0.12 29.33 -15.22
N LYS A 214 0.16 28.48 -16.22
CA LYS A 214 0.60 28.94 -17.54
C LYS A 214 -0.41 29.89 -18.18
N THR A 215 -1.68 29.51 -18.19
CA THR A 215 -2.76 30.28 -18.85
C THR A 215 -3.03 31.62 -18.15
N TYR A 216 -2.82 31.70 -16.84
CA TYR A 216 -2.96 32.92 -16.04
C TYR A 216 -1.87 33.93 -16.44
N TYR A 217 -0.60 33.56 -16.32
CA TYR A 217 0.51 34.48 -16.60
C TYR A 217 0.81 34.72 -18.08
N ASP A 218 0.35 33.86 -19.00
CA ASP A 218 0.36 34.15 -20.45
C ASP A 218 -0.66 35.26 -20.82
N LYS A 219 -1.63 35.58 -19.95
CA LYS A 219 -2.69 36.59 -20.18
C LYS A 219 -2.51 37.89 -19.39
N LEU A 220 -1.62 37.92 -18.40
CA LEU A 220 -1.38 39.10 -17.56
C LEU A 220 -0.84 40.29 -18.38
N SER A 221 -1.31 41.49 -18.06
CA SER A 221 -0.80 42.74 -18.64
C SER A 221 0.59 43.09 -18.06
N ALA A 222 1.25 44.09 -18.63
CA ALA A 222 2.55 44.56 -18.15
C ALA A 222 2.48 45.40 -16.85
N GLN A 223 1.27 45.70 -16.34
CA GLN A 223 1.07 46.53 -15.14
C GLN A 223 0.68 45.71 -13.89
N ASP A 224 0.27 44.46 -14.06
CA ASP A 224 -0.14 43.56 -12.96
C ASP A 224 1.08 42.98 -12.23
N HIS A 225 0.97 42.68 -10.92
CA HIS A 225 2.09 42.13 -10.16
C HIS A 225 2.38 40.68 -10.57
N ARG A 226 3.66 40.30 -10.46
CA ARG A 226 4.15 38.98 -10.89
C ARG A 226 5.06 38.42 -9.81
N PRO A 227 4.78 37.23 -9.25
CA PRO A 227 5.71 36.58 -8.34
C PRO A 227 7.01 36.23 -9.09
N LYS A 228 8.13 36.28 -8.38
CA LYS A 228 9.44 35.87 -8.91
C LYS A 228 9.45 34.36 -9.17
N GLU A 229 8.85 33.59 -8.27
CA GLU A 229 8.84 32.13 -8.36
C GLU A 229 7.58 31.48 -7.77
N ILE A 230 7.05 30.49 -8.48
CA ILE A 230 5.98 29.59 -8.04
C ILE A 230 6.59 28.21 -7.84
N PHE A 231 6.54 27.72 -6.61
CA PHE A 231 7.03 26.41 -6.23
C PHE A 231 5.88 25.40 -6.26
N LEU A 232 5.97 24.37 -7.10
CA LEU A 232 5.07 23.23 -7.09
C LEU A 232 5.67 22.19 -6.15
N ALA A 233 5.17 22.12 -4.91
CA ALA A 233 5.89 21.51 -3.79
C ALA A 233 5.07 20.43 -3.08
N ASN A 234 5.60 19.21 -3.03
CA ASN A 234 5.00 18.04 -2.39
C ASN A 234 6.06 17.17 -1.70
N HIS A 235 5.65 16.36 -0.72
CA HIS A 235 6.59 15.59 0.11
C HIS A 235 7.00 14.22 -0.48
N ASP A 236 6.22 13.69 -1.41
CA ASP A 236 6.33 12.35 -1.99
C ASP A 236 6.80 12.39 -3.45
N ASP A 237 7.61 11.41 -3.87
CA ASP A 237 8.09 11.36 -5.26
C ASP A 237 6.98 11.19 -6.31
N PRO A 238 5.92 10.37 -6.13
CA PRO A 238 4.87 10.21 -7.14
C PRO A 238 4.17 11.52 -7.54
N THR A 239 3.87 12.38 -6.56
CA THR A 239 3.24 13.69 -6.80
C THR A 239 4.21 14.67 -7.44
N VAL A 240 5.44 14.72 -6.94
CA VAL A 240 6.53 15.55 -7.51
C VAL A 240 6.81 15.17 -8.96
N GLN A 241 6.87 13.87 -9.28
CA GLN A 241 7.05 13.37 -10.65
C GLN A 241 5.87 13.71 -11.56
N ASN A 242 4.64 13.74 -11.05
CA ASN A 242 3.47 14.14 -11.84
C ASN A 242 3.44 15.65 -12.12
N MET A 243 3.87 16.48 -11.17
CA MET A 243 4.10 17.91 -11.38
C MET A 243 5.21 18.16 -12.40
N GLU A 244 6.35 17.47 -12.28
CA GLU A 244 7.44 17.51 -13.25
C GLU A 244 6.99 17.07 -14.65
N ARG A 245 6.22 15.98 -14.76
CA ARG A 245 5.63 15.49 -16.02
C ARG A 245 4.73 16.54 -16.66
N ALA A 246 3.84 17.15 -15.88
CA ALA A 246 2.94 18.20 -16.34
C ALA A 246 3.72 19.44 -16.82
N CYS A 247 4.71 19.90 -16.03
CA CYS A 247 5.62 20.99 -16.39
C CYS A 247 6.35 20.72 -17.72
N ASN A 248 6.97 19.55 -17.88
CA ASN A 248 7.64 19.18 -19.12
C ASN A 248 6.66 19.18 -20.32
N GLN A 249 5.50 18.55 -20.19
CA GLN A 249 4.49 18.51 -21.26
C GLN A 249 4.03 19.91 -21.69
N ILE A 250 3.82 20.81 -20.72
CA ILE A 250 3.18 22.11 -20.94
C ILE A 250 4.20 23.20 -21.35
N PHE A 251 5.40 23.19 -20.78
CA PHE A 251 6.42 24.22 -21.02
C PHE A 251 7.45 23.86 -22.11
N SER A 252 7.77 22.59 -22.37
CA SER A 252 8.71 22.22 -23.45
C SER A 252 8.21 22.59 -24.86
N SER A 253 6.92 22.93 -25.01
CA SER A 253 6.37 23.53 -26.22
C SER A 253 6.93 24.93 -26.52
N GLN A 254 7.33 25.71 -25.50
CA GLN A 254 7.95 27.03 -25.69
C GLN A 254 9.45 26.96 -26.05
N GLN A 255 10.17 25.92 -25.62
CA GLN A 255 11.61 25.75 -25.92
C GLN A 255 11.90 25.60 -27.43
N LYS A 256 10.97 25.02 -28.20
CA LYS A 256 11.14 24.76 -29.65
C LYS A 256 11.10 26.01 -30.55
N GLN A 257 10.81 27.20 -30.03
CA GLN A 257 10.80 28.44 -30.81
C GLN A 257 12.08 29.28 -30.69
N SER A 258 13.03 28.92 -29.81
CA SER A 258 14.21 29.76 -29.54
C SER A 258 15.57 29.14 -29.90
N TYR A 259 15.62 27.88 -30.33
CA TYR A 259 16.87 27.15 -30.63
C TYR A 259 17.10 26.86 -32.13
N SER A 260 16.14 27.14 -33.00
CA SER A 260 16.15 26.78 -34.42
C SER A 260 17.20 27.49 -35.28
N ASN A 261 17.78 28.59 -34.80
CA ASN A 261 18.67 29.48 -35.58
C ASN A 261 20.16 29.39 -35.21
N ALA A 262 20.55 28.54 -34.24
CA ALA A 262 21.92 28.53 -33.70
C ALA A 262 22.72 27.22 -33.95
N VAL A 263 22.09 26.15 -34.46
CA VAL A 263 22.74 24.83 -34.64
C VAL A 263 22.59 24.32 -36.09
N ALA A 264 22.81 25.21 -37.05
CA ALA A 264 22.80 24.92 -38.49
C ALA A 264 24.20 24.97 -39.13
N GLN A 265 25.27 24.93 -38.32
CA GLN A 265 26.66 24.75 -38.79
C GLN A 265 27.41 23.80 -37.83
N ASN A 266 28.24 22.92 -38.42
CA ASN A 266 29.02 21.85 -37.77
C ASN A 266 28.18 20.80 -37.01
N THR A 267 27.81 19.68 -37.61
CA THR A 267 28.79 18.61 -37.88
C THR A 267 28.29 17.62 -38.94
N ARG A 268 29.10 17.36 -39.97
CA ARG A 268 28.98 16.16 -40.80
C ARG A 268 29.90 15.09 -40.20
N SER A 269 29.32 14.08 -39.56
CA SER A 269 30.03 12.87 -39.14
C SER A 269 29.15 11.67 -39.37
N ALA A 270 29.45 10.87 -40.39
CA ALA A 270 28.80 9.58 -40.59
C ALA A 270 29.42 8.57 -39.61
N GLY A 271 28.59 7.94 -38.79
CA GLY A 271 28.97 6.89 -37.84
C GLY A 271 27.78 5.96 -37.61
N ASN A 272 28.05 4.67 -37.38
CA ASN A 272 27.03 3.62 -37.30
C ASN A 272 25.91 3.97 -36.31
N ALA A 273 24.65 3.80 -36.76
CA ALA A 273 23.47 3.98 -35.92
C ALA A 273 23.41 2.86 -34.87
N GLN A 274 23.88 3.15 -33.67
CA GLN A 274 23.78 2.28 -32.49
C GLN A 274 22.30 2.19 -32.06
N GLN A 275 21.80 0.97 -31.81
CA GLN A 275 20.41 0.77 -31.38
C GLN A 275 20.21 1.37 -29.97
N PRO A 276 19.08 2.06 -29.69
CA PRO A 276 18.83 2.61 -28.36
C PRO A 276 18.68 1.49 -27.31
N SER A 277 19.61 1.43 -26.36
CA SER A 277 19.56 0.49 -25.23
C SER A 277 19.83 1.19 -23.90
N VAL A 278 19.21 0.71 -22.82
CA VAL A 278 19.38 1.21 -21.45
C VAL A 278 19.38 0.05 -20.47
N THR A 279 20.28 0.08 -19.50
CA THR A 279 20.31 -0.90 -18.41
C THR A 279 19.68 -0.29 -17.16
N ILE A 280 18.77 -1.03 -16.53
CA ILE A 280 18.08 -0.66 -15.30
C ILE A 280 18.29 -1.82 -14.32
N GLY A 281 19.11 -1.61 -13.28
CA GLY A 281 19.59 -2.71 -12.44
C GLY A 281 20.29 -3.77 -13.29
N ASN A 282 19.81 -5.02 -13.25
CA ASN A 282 20.29 -6.13 -14.07
C ASN A 282 19.43 -6.39 -15.33
N VAL A 283 18.46 -5.53 -15.63
CA VAL A 283 17.60 -5.64 -16.81
C VAL A 283 18.15 -4.78 -17.95
N CYS A 284 18.49 -5.40 -19.08
CA CYS A 284 18.94 -4.70 -20.28
C CYS A 284 17.76 -4.48 -21.23
N LEU A 285 17.34 -3.23 -21.40
CA LEU A 285 16.25 -2.86 -22.29
C LEU A 285 16.79 -2.38 -23.65
N THR A 286 16.38 -3.03 -24.74
CA THR A 286 16.81 -2.67 -26.11
C THR A 286 15.61 -2.37 -27.01
N LEU A 287 15.68 -1.25 -27.75
CA LEU A 287 14.71 -0.90 -28.79
C LEU A 287 15.28 -1.20 -30.18
N MET A 288 14.53 -1.96 -30.96
CA MET A 288 14.96 -2.40 -32.28
C MET A 288 13.85 -2.32 -33.32
N LYS A 289 14.27 -2.16 -34.58
CA LYS A 289 13.38 -2.29 -35.74
C LYS A 289 13.43 -3.72 -36.26
N GLY A 290 12.27 -4.35 -36.38
CA GLY A 290 12.19 -5.73 -36.83
C GLY A 290 10.75 -6.22 -36.93
N LYS A 291 10.58 -7.45 -37.39
CA LYS A 291 9.29 -8.13 -37.32
C LYS A 291 9.27 -9.09 -36.12
N ILE A 292 8.17 -9.11 -35.37
CA ILE A 292 8.07 -9.82 -34.08
C ILE A 292 8.18 -11.34 -34.25
N GLU A 293 7.72 -11.88 -35.37
CA GLU A 293 7.77 -13.31 -35.72
C GLU A 293 9.16 -13.79 -36.18
N GLN A 294 10.14 -12.87 -36.26
CA GLN A 294 11.52 -13.15 -36.68
C GLN A 294 12.53 -13.05 -35.52
N GLN A 295 12.05 -13.01 -34.28
CA GLN A 295 12.87 -12.77 -33.10
C GLN A 295 13.38 -14.08 -32.47
N HIS A 296 14.52 -13.99 -31.80
CA HIS A 296 15.27 -15.13 -31.26
C HIS A 296 15.42 -15.11 -29.73
N THR A 297 14.63 -14.30 -29.02
CA THR A 297 14.57 -14.32 -27.55
C THR A 297 13.88 -15.57 -27.03
N ASP A 298 14.13 -15.94 -25.77
CA ASP A 298 13.52 -17.10 -25.13
C ASP A 298 11.98 -17.02 -25.17
N VAL A 299 11.41 -15.84 -24.94
CA VAL A 299 9.96 -15.58 -25.02
C VAL A 299 9.66 -14.55 -26.12
N ILE A 300 8.61 -14.79 -26.90
CA ILE A 300 7.95 -13.77 -27.74
C ILE A 300 6.57 -13.47 -27.16
N VAL A 301 6.26 -12.18 -26.97
CA VAL A 301 4.95 -11.73 -26.50
C VAL A 301 4.05 -11.41 -27.70
N ASN A 302 2.83 -11.94 -27.65
CA ASN A 302 1.77 -11.69 -28.61
C ASN A 302 0.65 -10.87 -27.95
N THR A 303 -0.12 -10.14 -28.75
CA THR A 303 -1.37 -9.48 -28.35
C THR A 303 -2.53 -10.17 -29.07
N ALA A 304 -3.31 -10.95 -28.34
CA ALA A 304 -4.40 -11.78 -28.84
C ALA A 304 -5.77 -11.12 -28.62
N SER A 305 -6.77 -11.48 -29.43
CA SER A 305 -8.15 -11.04 -29.23
C SER A 305 -8.80 -11.75 -28.03
N LEU A 306 -9.85 -11.17 -27.44
CA LEU A 306 -10.55 -11.77 -26.29
C LEU A 306 -11.19 -13.13 -26.62
N GLU A 307 -11.57 -13.32 -27.89
CA GLU A 307 -12.09 -14.56 -28.48
C GLU A 307 -10.99 -15.61 -28.73
N ARG A 308 -9.74 -15.33 -28.33
CA ARG A 308 -8.56 -16.17 -28.49
C ARG A 308 -8.23 -16.51 -29.96
N ASN A 309 -8.67 -15.68 -30.91
CA ASN A 309 -8.43 -15.88 -32.32
C ASN A 309 -7.19 -15.10 -32.78
N LEU A 310 -6.14 -15.83 -33.15
CA LEU A 310 -4.86 -15.32 -33.60
C LEU A 310 -4.88 -14.82 -35.05
N SER A 311 -5.95 -15.08 -35.81
CA SER A 311 -6.15 -14.42 -37.11
C SER A 311 -6.58 -12.95 -36.97
N ILE A 312 -6.91 -12.49 -35.74
CA ILE A 312 -7.38 -11.13 -35.48
C ILE A 312 -6.21 -10.24 -35.02
N GLY A 313 -5.92 -9.22 -35.82
CA GLY A 313 -4.87 -8.23 -35.55
C GLY A 313 -3.53 -8.57 -36.18
N LYS A 314 -2.77 -7.52 -36.58
CA LYS A 314 -1.56 -7.67 -37.42
C LYS A 314 -0.40 -8.42 -36.73
N ILE A 315 -0.27 -8.29 -35.41
CA ILE A 315 0.77 -8.96 -34.61
C ILE A 315 0.44 -10.45 -34.46
N SER A 316 -0.76 -10.77 -33.96
CA SER A 316 -1.24 -12.14 -33.85
C SER A 316 -1.22 -12.88 -35.19
N GLY A 317 -1.67 -12.23 -36.27
CA GLY A 317 -1.66 -12.80 -37.62
C GLY A 317 -0.25 -13.14 -38.11
N ALA A 318 0.72 -12.24 -37.96
CA ALA A 318 2.11 -12.49 -38.35
C ALA A 318 2.75 -13.63 -37.53
N ILE A 319 2.40 -13.74 -36.25
CA ILE A 319 2.83 -14.83 -35.37
C ILE A 319 2.18 -16.15 -35.79
N LEU A 320 0.88 -16.17 -36.10
CA LEU A 320 0.15 -17.34 -36.60
C LEU A 320 0.69 -17.83 -37.96
N ASP A 321 0.91 -16.92 -38.91
CA ASP A 321 1.45 -17.22 -40.25
C ASP A 321 2.83 -17.90 -40.15
N LYS A 322 3.67 -17.44 -39.21
CA LYS A 322 5.01 -17.97 -39.00
C LYS A 322 4.99 -19.29 -38.22
N ALA A 323 4.25 -19.37 -37.12
CA ALA A 323 4.16 -20.54 -36.25
C ALA A 323 3.43 -21.72 -36.94
N GLY A 324 2.41 -21.41 -37.74
CA GLY A 324 1.45 -22.37 -38.30
C GLY A 324 0.27 -22.65 -37.37
N TYR A 325 -0.84 -23.15 -37.93
CA TYR A 325 -2.14 -23.24 -37.26
C TYR A 325 -2.19 -24.02 -35.93
N GLY A 326 -1.22 -24.90 -35.63
CA GLY A 326 -1.21 -25.64 -34.35
C GLY A 326 -1.22 -24.72 -33.11
N ILE A 327 -0.60 -23.52 -33.20
CA ILE A 327 -0.65 -22.54 -32.10
C ILE A 327 -2.07 -22.03 -31.83
N GLN A 328 -2.95 -22.02 -32.84
CA GLN A 328 -4.35 -21.66 -32.68
C GLN A 328 -5.16 -22.76 -31.96
N ASP A 329 -4.84 -24.03 -32.23
CA ASP A 329 -5.50 -25.17 -31.58
C ASP A 329 -5.14 -25.24 -30.08
N GLU A 330 -3.86 -25.03 -29.74
CA GLU A 330 -3.39 -24.93 -28.35
C GLU A 330 -4.00 -23.72 -27.63
N MET A 331 -4.08 -22.57 -28.31
CA MET A 331 -4.67 -21.33 -27.80
C MET A 331 -6.13 -21.49 -27.33
N TYR A 332 -6.91 -22.37 -27.95
CA TYR A 332 -8.27 -22.68 -27.50
C TYR A 332 -8.32 -23.56 -26.24
N GLN A 333 -7.34 -24.44 -26.03
CA GLN A 333 -7.31 -25.40 -24.92
C GLN A 333 -6.56 -24.87 -23.69
N ALA A 334 -5.60 -23.97 -23.88
CA ALA A 334 -4.71 -23.50 -22.83
C ALA A 334 -5.43 -22.65 -21.76
N GLN A 335 -5.03 -22.84 -20.49
CA GLN A 335 -5.57 -22.10 -19.35
C GLN A 335 -4.98 -20.69 -19.28
N LYS A 336 -5.84 -19.67 -19.07
CA LYS A 336 -5.41 -18.30 -18.77
C LYS A 336 -4.93 -18.21 -17.33
N LYS A 337 -3.74 -17.61 -17.12
CA LYS A 337 -3.17 -17.31 -15.80
C LYS A 337 -2.82 -15.82 -15.78
N GLY A 338 -3.37 -15.08 -14.82
CA GLY A 338 -3.30 -13.61 -14.83
C GLY A 338 -3.82 -13.05 -16.16
N HIS A 339 -3.03 -12.16 -16.78
CA HIS A 339 -3.35 -11.54 -18.07
C HIS A 339 -2.86 -12.34 -19.30
N ILE A 340 -2.22 -13.50 -19.09
CA ILE A 340 -1.55 -14.25 -20.16
C ILE A 340 -2.09 -15.66 -20.38
N ILE A 341 -1.88 -16.17 -21.59
CA ILE A 341 -1.85 -17.61 -21.90
C ILE A 341 -0.47 -17.92 -22.47
N ARG A 342 0.05 -19.11 -22.17
CA ARG A 342 1.34 -19.62 -22.66
C ARG A 342 1.10 -20.72 -23.68
N THR A 343 1.86 -20.75 -24.77
CA THR A 343 1.81 -21.81 -25.80
C THR A 343 3.20 -22.18 -26.30
N GLN A 344 3.32 -23.34 -26.94
CA GLN A 344 4.53 -23.78 -27.62
C GLN A 344 4.90 -22.83 -28.78
N PRO A 345 6.19 -22.75 -29.18
CA PRO A 345 6.65 -21.83 -30.23
C PRO A 345 6.37 -22.32 -31.65
N TYR A 346 6.07 -23.61 -31.84
CA TYR A 346 5.92 -24.28 -33.14
C TYR A 346 7.09 -24.00 -34.10
N LYS A 347 6.91 -23.09 -35.08
CA LYS A 347 7.90 -22.72 -36.10
C LYS A 347 8.54 -21.33 -35.86
N LEU A 348 8.26 -20.70 -34.72
CA LEU A 348 8.99 -19.53 -34.23
C LEU A 348 10.37 -19.95 -33.70
N TYR A 349 11.28 -18.98 -33.52
CA TYR A 349 12.64 -19.24 -33.03
C TYR A 349 12.80 -19.07 -31.51
N CYS A 350 11.72 -18.75 -30.79
CA CYS A 350 11.69 -18.66 -29.33
C CYS A 350 11.45 -20.04 -28.68
N LYS A 351 11.53 -20.08 -27.35
CA LYS A 351 11.20 -21.27 -26.54
C LYS A 351 9.72 -21.33 -26.16
N GLU A 352 9.06 -20.18 -26.04
CA GLU A 352 7.65 -20.08 -25.65
C GLU A 352 6.99 -18.79 -26.19
N VAL A 353 5.66 -18.78 -26.32
CA VAL A 353 4.88 -17.59 -26.72
C VAL A 353 3.90 -17.22 -25.62
N PHE A 354 3.93 -15.94 -25.20
CA PHE A 354 3.02 -15.40 -24.18
C PHE A 354 1.95 -14.53 -24.85
N HIS A 355 0.70 -14.96 -24.80
CA HIS A 355 -0.45 -14.29 -25.40
C HIS A 355 -1.13 -13.38 -24.37
N THR A 356 -0.97 -12.07 -24.55
CA THR A 356 -1.61 -11.02 -23.72
C THR A 356 -2.99 -10.65 -24.24
N PHE A 357 -3.90 -10.32 -23.32
CA PHE A 357 -5.30 -9.98 -23.61
C PHE A 357 -5.62 -8.56 -23.15
N CYS A 358 -5.09 -7.57 -23.86
CA CYS A 358 -5.34 -6.14 -23.55
C CYS A 358 -6.68 -5.66 -24.12
N ILE A 359 -7.29 -4.69 -23.45
CA ILE A 359 -8.62 -4.14 -23.79
C ILE A 359 -8.46 -2.85 -24.59
N GLU A 360 -9.44 -2.55 -25.47
CA GLU A 360 -9.48 -1.29 -26.21
C GLU A 360 -9.64 -0.09 -25.26
N LYS A 361 -8.74 0.91 -25.40
CA LYS A 361 -8.67 2.14 -24.60
C LYS A 361 -9.96 2.97 -24.57
N ALA A 362 -10.79 2.83 -25.61
CA ALA A 362 -12.08 3.49 -25.71
C ALA A 362 -13.23 2.72 -25.02
N ARG A 363 -13.09 1.41 -24.79
CA ARG A 363 -14.14 0.56 -24.20
C ARG A 363 -14.07 0.49 -22.68
N ASP A 364 -12.87 0.50 -22.10
CA ASP A 364 -12.67 0.23 -20.68
C ASP A 364 -11.67 1.24 -20.06
N PRO A 365 -12.03 1.94 -18.96
CA PRO A 365 -11.10 2.83 -18.25
C PRO A 365 -9.89 2.10 -17.65
N ALA A 366 -10.00 0.81 -17.33
CA ALA A 366 -8.92 0.00 -16.78
C ALA A 366 -7.90 -0.48 -17.84
N ALA A 367 -8.08 -0.13 -19.12
CA ALA A 367 -7.20 -0.58 -20.21
C ALA A 367 -5.70 -0.29 -19.95
N ASP A 368 -5.36 0.83 -19.32
CA ASP A 368 -3.96 1.16 -18.96
C ASP A 368 -3.40 0.20 -17.91
N GLN A 369 -4.20 -0.10 -16.88
CA GLN A 369 -3.82 -1.05 -15.83
C GLN A 369 -3.70 -2.47 -16.40
N VAL A 370 -4.62 -2.87 -17.30
CA VAL A 370 -4.55 -4.16 -17.98
C VAL A 370 -3.31 -4.26 -18.87
N LEU A 371 -2.92 -3.19 -19.59
CA LEU A 371 -1.67 -3.16 -20.36
C LEU A 371 -0.44 -3.25 -19.45
N TYR A 372 -0.42 -2.48 -18.37
CA TYR A 372 0.66 -2.50 -17.37
C TYR A 372 0.84 -3.90 -16.77
N SER A 373 -0.25 -4.48 -16.24
CA SER A 373 -0.24 -5.82 -15.65
C SER A 373 0.08 -6.90 -16.69
N SER A 374 -0.36 -6.77 -17.95
CA SER A 374 0.00 -7.72 -19.02
C SER A 374 1.52 -7.77 -19.27
N VAL A 375 2.21 -6.62 -19.25
CA VAL A 375 3.67 -6.57 -19.41
C VAL A 375 4.37 -7.11 -18.16
N LEU A 376 3.88 -6.75 -16.97
CA LEU A 376 4.46 -7.19 -15.70
C LEU A 376 4.32 -8.71 -15.50
N ASP A 377 3.15 -9.28 -15.80
CA ASP A 377 2.87 -10.73 -15.79
C ASP A 377 3.82 -11.46 -16.75
N CYS A 378 4.05 -10.93 -17.95
CA CYS A 378 4.99 -11.51 -18.92
C CYS A 378 6.42 -11.54 -18.37
N LEU A 379 6.89 -10.46 -17.75
CA LEU A 379 8.24 -10.37 -17.19
C LEU A 379 8.45 -11.34 -16.02
N TRP A 380 7.51 -11.40 -15.08
CA TRP A 380 7.58 -12.32 -13.95
C TRP A 380 7.41 -13.78 -14.36
N ASN A 381 6.55 -14.09 -15.34
CA ASN A 381 6.45 -15.45 -15.87
C ASN A 381 7.74 -15.87 -16.59
N ALA A 382 8.39 -14.98 -17.34
CA ALA A 382 9.67 -15.29 -17.97
C ALA A 382 10.78 -15.56 -16.93
N ALA A 383 10.85 -14.72 -15.90
CA ALA A 383 11.75 -14.89 -14.77
C ALA A 383 11.50 -16.21 -14.01
N ALA A 384 10.25 -16.57 -13.76
CA ALA A 384 9.84 -17.80 -13.07
C ALA A 384 10.10 -19.08 -13.89
N GLN A 385 10.38 -18.97 -15.19
CA GLN A 385 10.81 -20.08 -16.05
C GLN A 385 12.32 -20.07 -16.33
N HIS A 386 13.08 -19.20 -15.64
CA HIS A 386 14.51 -19.00 -15.83
C HIS A 386 14.90 -18.63 -17.29
N TYR A 387 14.00 -17.98 -18.01
CA TYR A 387 14.32 -17.34 -19.27
C TYR A 387 15.12 -16.06 -19.04
N ASN A 388 16.07 -15.78 -19.93
CA ASN A 388 16.98 -14.65 -19.80
C ASN A 388 16.66 -13.54 -20.81
N SER A 389 15.71 -13.76 -21.72
CA SER A 389 15.34 -12.80 -22.76
C SER A 389 13.87 -12.85 -23.17
N ILE A 390 13.25 -11.69 -23.36
CA ILE A 390 11.84 -11.56 -23.73
C ILE A 390 11.63 -10.40 -24.70
N THR A 391 10.90 -10.63 -25.78
CA THR A 391 10.55 -9.59 -26.75
C THR A 391 9.07 -9.22 -26.68
N PHE A 392 8.81 -7.92 -26.56
CA PHE A 392 7.49 -7.31 -26.69
C PHE A 392 7.35 -6.54 -28.03
N PRO A 393 6.18 -6.61 -28.69
CA PRO A 393 5.79 -5.63 -29.69
C PRO A 393 5.29 -4.34 -29.00
N ALA A 394 5.00 -3.28 -29.75
CA ALA A 394 4.32 -2.10 -29.20
C ALA A 394 2.82 -2.38 -28.94
N ILE A 395 2.53 -3.03 -27.80
CA ILE A 395 1.16 -3.38 -27.41
C ILE A 395 0.34 -2.10 -27.21
N GLY A 396 -0.84 -2.03 -27.82
CA GLY A 396 -1.77 -0.91 -27.68
C GLY A 396 -1.86 0.03 -28.90
N THR A 397 -0.79 0.18 -29.69
CA THR A 397 -0.66 1.25 -30.71
C THR A 397 -1.44 1.03 -32.01
N GLY A 398 -2.12 -0.11 -32.13
CA GLY A 398 -2.98 -0.48 -33.26
C GLY A 398 -4.47 -0.38 -32.90
N ALA A 399 -5.20 -1.47 -33.14
CA ALA A 399 -6.66 -1.53 -32.95
C ALA A 399 -7.13 -1.26 -31.50
N LEU A 400 -6.24 -1.40 -30.51
CA LEU A 400 -6.54 -1.11 -29.11
C LEU A 400 -6.63 0.39 -28.78
N GLY A 401 -6.22 1.28 -29.69
CA GLY A 401 -6.50 2.72 -29.58
C GLY A 401 -5.66 3.50 -28.57
N PHE A 402 -4.56 2.94 -28.05
CA PHE A 402 -3.60 3.71 -27.25
C PHE A 402 -2.79 4.64 -28.17
N SER A 403 -2.48 5.85 -27.72
CA SER A 403 -1.46 6.63 -28.41
C SER A 403 -0.09 5.96 -28.29
N LYS A 404 0.76 6.22 -29.27
CA LYS A 404 2.12 5.67 -29.35
C LYS A 404 2.99 6.02 -28.13
N ALA A 405 2.72 7.18 -27.52
CA ALA A 405 3.39 7.64 -26.31
C ALA A 405 2.83 6.98 -25.02
N GLU A 406 1.51 6.82 -24.90
CA GLU A 406 0.90 6.12 -23.75
C GLU A 406 1.36 4.66 -23.69
N SER A 407 1.29 3.94 -24.82
CA SER A 407 1.80 2.58 -24.95
C SER A 407 3.27 2.48 -24.51
N ALA A 408 4.15 3.32 -25.07
CA ALA A 408 5.55 3.36 -24.68
C ALA A 408 5.73 3.59 -23.18
N SER A 409 5.08 4.61 -22.62
CA SER A 409 5.25 5.00 -21.21
C SER A 409 4.75 3.92 -20.24
N ILE A 410 3.58 3.31 -20.51
CA ILE A 410 3.01 2.23 -19.68
C ILE A 410 3.90 0.98 -19.72
N MET A 411 4.33 0.56 -20.92
CA MET A 411 5.18 -0.63 -21.07
C MET A 411 6.56 -0.44 -20.44
N LEU A 412 7.17 0.74 -20.59
CA LEU A 412 8.45 1.07 -19.94
C LEU A 412 8.33 1.21 -18.42
N ALA A 413 7.19 1.70 -17.90
CA ALA A 413 6.93 1.75 -16.47
C ALA A 413 6.85 0.35 -15.85
N ALA A 414 6.18 -0.60 -16.53
CA ALA A 414 6.13 -2.00 -16.09
C ALA A 414 7.52 -2.66 -16.10
N VAL A 415 8.32 -2.45 -17.15
CA VAL A 415 9.72 -2.92 -17.20
C VAL A 415 10.56 -2.30 -16.08
N SER A 416 10.37 -1.01 -15.79
CA SER A 416 11.11 -0.32 -14.71
C SER A 416 10.74 -0.86 -13.32
N ALA A 417 9.45 -1.13 -13.07
CA ALA A 417 8.97 -1.70 -11.81
C ALA A 417 9.45 -3.14 -11.59
N PHE A 418 9.52 -3.94 -12.67
CA PHE A 418 10.18 -5.25 -12.66
C PHE A 418 11.68 -5.13 -12.35
N ALA A 419 12.38 -4.26 -13.08
CA ALA A 419 13.83 -4.07 -12.96
C ALA A 419 14.31 -3.56 -11.58
N GLN A 420 13.45 -2.83 -10.85
CA GLN A 420 13.72 -2.41 -9.47
C GLN A 420 13.70 -3.58 -8.47
N LYS A 421 13.03 -4.68 -8.79
CA LYS A 421 12.84 -5.85 -7.90
C LYS A 421 13.61 -7.09 -8.36
N TYR A 422 13.91 -7.19 -9.65
CA TYR A 422 14.55 -8.37 -10.23
C TYR A 422 16.08 -8.28 -10.19
N LEU A 423 16.69 -9.18 -9.40
CA LEU A 423 18.14 -9.18 -9.13
C LEU A 423 18.98 -9.97 -10.14
N ASN A 424 18.36 -10.74 -11.05
CA ASN A 424 19.08 -11.50 -12.08
C ASN A 424 19.08 -10.76 -13.43
N ARG A 425 19.85 -11.25 -14.40
CA ARG A 425 19.87 -10.67 -15.75
C ARG A 425 18.57 -10.98 -16.50
N MET A 426 18.01 -9.98 -17.18
CA MET A 426 16.94 -10.14 -18.17
C MET A 426 17.16 -9.18 -19.33
N ASP A 427 17.21 -9.68 -20.56
CA ASP A 427 17.31 -8.89 -21.78
C ASP A 427 15.89 -8.67 -22.34
N VAL A 428 15.35 -7.46 -22.18
CA VAL A 428 14.00 -7.08 -22.63
C VAL A 428 14.10 -6.31 -23.94
N HIS A 429 13.44 -6.80 -24.99
CA HIS A 429 13.46 -6.16 -26.30
C HIS A 429 12.09 -5.57 -26.66
N PHE A 430 12.07 -4.31 -27.12
CA PHE A 430 10.91 -3.75 -27.83
C PHE A 430 11.15 -3.78 -29.33
N VAL A 431 10.35 -4.58 -30.05
CA VAL A 431 10.41 -4.72 -31.51
C VAL A 431 9.32 -3.89 -32.16
N ILE A 432 9.73 -2.86 -32.88
CA ILE A 432 8.84 -2.01 -33.66
C ILE A 432 8.94 -2.40 -35.13
N PHE A 433 7.78 -2.54 -35.79
CA PHE A 433 7.73 -2.87 -37.21
C PHE A 433 8.52 -1.85 -38.04
N PRO A 434 9.36 -2.25 -39.03
CA PRO A 434 10.42 -1.38 -39.55
C PRO A 434 9.96 -0.02 -40.11
N THR A 435 8.75 0.01 -40.68
CA THR A 435 8.12 1.21 -41.27
C THR A 435 7.34 2.08 -40.28
N ASP A 436 7.17 1.67 -39.01
CA ASP A 436 6.48 2.49 -38.01
C ASP A 436 7.46 3.41 -37.27
N HIS A 437 7.91 4.44 -38.00
CA HIS A 437 8.86 5.44 -37.49
C HIS A 437 8.32 6.26 -36.32
N ASP A 438 7.00 6.39 -36.16
CA ASP A 438 6.42 7.19 -35.09
C ASP A 438 6.32 6.41 -33.78
N THR A 439 5.99 5.12 -33.85
CA THR A 439 6.01 4.26 -32.66
C THR A 439 7.46 4.06 -32.22
N PHE A 440 8.39 3.90 -33.16
CA PHE A 440 9.83 3.83 -32.83
C PHE A 440 10.28 5.11 -32.11
N ARG A 441 9.95 6.30 -32.64
CA ARG A 441 10.28 7.59 -32.01
C ARG A 441 9.58 7.84 -30.66
N ALA A 442 8.46 7.17 -30.39
CA ALA A 442 7.79 7.23 -29.09
C ALA A 442 8.54 6.40 -28.04
N PHE A 443 8.85 5.14 -28.35
CA PHE A 443 9.63 4.26 -27.47
C PHE A 443 11.08 4.78 -27.28
N GLU A 444 11.70 5.30 -28.34
CA GLU A 444 13.04 5.91 -28.31
C GLU A 444 13.10 7.09 -27.35
N ARG A 445 12.05 7.93 -27.32
CA ARG A 445 11.93 9.05 -26.39
C ARG A 445 11.80 8.58 -24.95
N GLU A 446 10.91 7.64 -24.66
CA GLU A 446 10.71 7.14 -23.29
C GLU A 446 11.99 6.43 -22.79
N ILE A 447 12.70 5.68 -23.64
CA ILE A 447 14.00 5.09 -23.29
C ILE A 447 15.06 6.17 -23.03
N GLY A 448 15.11 7.23 -23.83
CA GLY A 448 15.99 8.38 -23.59
C GLY A 448 15.73 9.08 -22.26
N LEU A 449 14.46 9.18 -21.84
CA LEU A 449 14.08 9.70 -20.52
C LEU A 449 14.55 8.77 -19.38
N LEU A 450 14.53 7.44 -19.57
CA LEU A 450 15.10 6.49 -18.61
C LEU A 450 16.63 6.56 -18.56
N GLN A 451 17.32 6.68 -19.70
CA GLN A 451 18.78 6.85 -19.75
C GLN A 451 19.24 8.08 -18.96
N GLN A 452 18.54 9.21 -19.10
CA GLN A 452 18.84 10.45 -18.36
C GLN A 452 18.66 10.29 -16.84
N ARG A 453 17.73 9.44 -16.40
CA ARG A 453 17.51 9.10 -14.98
C ARG A 453 18.55 8.13 -14.42
N SER A 454 19.14 7.26 -15.25
CA SER A 454 20.23 6.35 -14.84
C SER A 454 21.61 7.04 -14.85
N ALA A 455 21.84 7.99 -15.75
CA ALA A 455 23.15 8.65 -15.91
C ALA A 455 23.56 9.55 -14.72
N THR A 456 22.60 9.98 -13.89
CA THR A 456 22.84 10.82 -12.70
C THR A 456 23.40 10.06 -11.49
N PHE A 457 23.70 8.76 -11.61
CA PHE A 457 24.19 7.91 -10.52
C PHE A 457 25.62 7.35 -10.67
N ASN A 458 26.40 7.78 -11.68
CA ASN A 458 27.79 7.32 -11.85
C ASN A 458 28.79 8.17 -11.05
N PHE A 459 29.34 7.59 -9.97
CA PHE A 459 30.56 8.07 -9.30
C PHE A 459 31.84 7.64 -10.07
N PRO A 460 33.01 8.29 -9.83
CA PRO A 460 34.25 7.98 -10.56
C PRO A 460 34.83 6.60 -10.19
N PRO A 461 35.63 5.97 -11.07
CA PRO A 461 36.26 4.68 -10.79
C PRO A 461 37.40 4.82 -9.76
N GLU A 462 37.43 3.92 -8.77
CA GLU A 462 38.55 3.81 -7.83
C GLU A 462 39.83 3.36 -8.55
N MET A 463 40.95 4.04 -8.27
CA MET A 463 42.26 3.60 -8.75
C MET A 463 42.72 2.38 -7.95
N THR A 464 42.80 1.23 -8.60
CA THR A 464 43.46 0.04 -8.05
C THR A 464 44.96 0.28 -7.91
N GLY A 465 45.42 0.52 -6.68
CA GLY A 465 46.84 0.59 -6.33
C GLY A 465 47.24 -0.56 -5.43
N ALA A 466 47.77 -1.65 -6.02
CA ALA A 466 48.43 -2.70 -5.26
C ALA A 466 49.94 -2.44 -5.22
N ASP A 467 50.52 -2.36 -4.03
CA ASP A 467 51.76 -3.06 -3.64
C ASP A 467 52.09 -2.77 -2.17
N GLY A 468 52.74 -3.73 -1.49
CA GLY A 468 53.01 -3.63 -0.05
C GLY A 468 54.43 -3.99 0.34
N LYS A 469 54.81 -3.63 1.59
CA LYS A 469 55.69 -4.42 2.49
C LYS A 469 56.03 -3.66 3.80
N SER A 470 55.61 -4.26 4.91
CA SER A 470 56.25 -4.36 6.24
C SER A 470 57.56 -3.59 6.53
N ARG A 471 57.65 -2.91 7.71
CA ARG A 471 58.40 -3.40 8.91
C ARG A 471 58.39 -2.40 10.11
N HIS A 472 58.49 -2.99 11.32
CA HIS A 472 58.98 -2.56 12.66
C HIS A 472 59.34 -1.07 12.97
N HIS A 473 59.33 -0.54 14.21
CA HIS A 473 59.55 -1.09 15.57
C HIS A 473 58.83 -0.25 16.68
N SER A 474 58.94 -0.69 17.94
CA SER A 474 58.58 0.01 19.20
C SER A 474 59.80 -0.03 20.17
N PRO A 475 59.79 0.46 21.44
CA PRO A 475 58.90 1.40 22.15
C PRO A 475 59.64 2.40 23.12
N GLN A 476 58.85 3.15 23.93
CA GLN A 476 59.14 3.70 25.29
C GLN A 476 60.14 4.88 25.51
N GLN A 477 59.71 5.91 26.26
CA GLN A 477 59.94 6.05 27.72
C GLN A 477 59.13 7.20 28.38
N HIS A 478 58.78 7.02 29.67
CA HIS A 478 58.15 7.97 30.62
C HIS A 478 59.25 8.73 31.41
N PRO A 479 59.02 9.85 32.17
CA PRO A 479 58.34 9.88 33.50
C PRO A 479 57.77 11.27 33.94
N PRO A 480 57.48 11.55 35.24
CA PRO A 480 56.78 10.79 36.29
C PRO A 480 55.57 11.57 36.90
N ALA A 481 54.85 10.93 37.84
CA ALA A 481 53.83 11.57 38.70
C ALA A 481 54.41 12.04 40.06
N TYR A 482 53.67 12.88 40.80
CA TYR A 482 53.90 13.17 42.22
C TYR A 482 52.59 13.19 43.01
N SER A 483 52.67 12.74 44.26
CA SER A 483 51.57 12.58 45.22
C SER A 483 51.46 13.75 46.20
N GLY A 484 50.25 14.03 46.71
CA GLY A 484 50.03 14.94 47.84
C GLY A 484 48.59 14.88 48.35
N ASP A 485 48.43 14.54 49.63
CA ASP A 485 47.14 14.43 50.32
C ASP A 485 47.03 15.53 51.40
N GLN A 486 45.83 15.67 52.00
CA GLN A 486 45.48 16.37 53.24
C GLN A 486 44.91 17.81 53.23
N HIS A 487 43.67 17.85 53.72
CA HIS A 487 43.12 18.76 54.74
C HIS A 487 42.71 20.23 54.43
N ARG A 488 41.37 20.40 54.48
CA ARG A 488 40.59 21.20 55.46
C ARG A 488 39.79 22.43 54.97
N THR A 489 38.48 22.35 55.27
CA THR A 489 37.54 23.41 55.69
C THR A 489 37.03 24.48 54.70
N GLU A 490 35.71 24.37 54.45
CA GLU A 490 34.70 25.44 54.51
C GLU A 490 34.80 26.66 53.57
N ALA A 491 33.98 26.64 52.51
CA ALA A 491 33.00 27.71 52.26
C ALA A 491 31.83 27.18 51.40
N SER A 492 30.60 27.32 51.88
CA SER A 492 29.38 26.93 51.16
C SER A 492 28.98 27.96 50.12
N TRP A 493 28.71 27.54 48.88
CA TRP A 493 27.68 28.15 48.03
C TRP A 493 27.01 27.08 47.15
N ASN A 494 25.72 26.81 47.41
CA ASN A 494 24.86 26.05 46.51
C ASN A 494 24.69 26.82 45.18
N LYS A 495 24.72 26.12 44.04
CA LYS A 495 23.62 26.14 43.06
C LYS A 495 23.73 25.09 41.94
N ASP A 496 22.59 24.43 41.75
CA ASP A 496 22.01 23.88 40.53
C ASP A 496 22.71 22.72 39.80
N ASP A 497 22.11 21.54 39.95
CA ASP A 497 22.40 20.30 39.23
C ASP A 497 22.27 20.46 37.71
N SER A 498 23.37 20.26 36.99
CA SER A 498 23.31 19.94 35.57
C SER A 498 23.17 18.43 35.39
N HIS A 499 21.93 17.95 35.32
CA HIS A 499 21.66 16.56 34.98
C HIS A 499 22.17 16.25 33.57
N SER A 500 23.29 15.51 33.51
CA SER A 500 23.77 14.86 32.31
C SER A 500 22.68 13.94 31.75
N SER A 501 22.14 14.30 30.59
CA SER A 501 21.10 13.52 29.88
C SER A 501 21.72 12.25 29.31
N ARG A 502 21.64 11.16 30.07
CA ARG A 502 21.99 9.81 29.62
C ARG A 502 20.93 9.36 28.61
N ALA A 503 21.34 8.93 27.42
CA ALA A 503 20.42 8.44 26.39
C ALA A 503 19.50 7.33 26.96
N PRO A 504 18.19 7.34 26.64
CA PRO A 504 17.26 6.36 27.18
C PRO A 504 17.64 4.94 26.75
N ALA A 505 17.47 3.98 27.66
CA ALA A 505 17.72 2.57 27.36
C ALA A 505 16.78 2.07 26.24
N PRO A 506 17.25 1.18 25.34
CA PRO A 506 16.43 0.68 24.24
C PRO A 506 15.25 -0.14 24.76
N GLN A 507 14.03 0.27 24.41
CA GLN A 507 12.79 -0.36 24.89
C GLN A 507 11.60 -0.15 23.94
N ILE A 508 10.59 -1.03 24.06
CA ILE A 508 9.26 -0.85 23.47
C ILE A 508 8.28 -0.46 24.59
N SER A 509 7.69 0.73 24.48
CA SER A 509 6.57 1.18 25.32
C SER A 509 5.25 0.93 24.59
N LEU A 510 4.32 0.17 25.19
CA LEU A 510 2.95 -0.02 24.69
C LEU A 510 1.94 0.75 25.54
N VAL A 511 0.96 1.35 24.88
CA VAL A 511 -0.27 1.87 25.49
C VAL A 511 -1.43 1.05 24.96
N CYS A 512 -2.02 0.21 25.81
CA CYS A 512 -3.03 -0.77 25.40
C CYS A 512 -4.45 -0.40 25.86
N PRO A 513 -5.50 -0.75 25.07
CA PRO A 513 -6.88 -0.37 25.37
C PRO A 513 -7.48 -1.16 26.56
N SER A 514 -6.97 -2.37 26.84
CA SER A 514 -7.34 -3.18 28.00
C SER A 514 -6.17 -4.02 28.51
N GLU A 515 -6.28 -4.59 29.71
CA GLU A 515 -5.26 -5.50 30.27
C GLU A 515 -5.21 -6.84 29.50
N GLU A 516 -6.31 -7.27 28.88
CA GLU A 516 -6.30 -8.44 28.00
C GLU A 516 -5.51 -8.14 26.70
N SER A 517 -5.75 -7.01 26.05
CA SER A 517 -4.96 -6.58 24.88
C SER A 517 -3.48 -6.43 25.20
N LYS A 518 -3.15 -5.92 26.39
CA LYS A 518 -1.77 -5.80 26.89
C LYS A 518 -1.10 -7.16 27.05
N HIS A 519 -1.78 -8.13 27.67
CA HIS A 519 -1.26 -9.48 27.85
C HIS A 519 -1.04 -10.19 26.50
N GLU A 520 -2.01 -10.13 25.58
CA GLU A 520 -1.88 -10.75 24.26
C GLU A 520 -0.74 -10.11 23.44
N ALA A 521 -0.59 -8.78 23.48
CA ALA A 521 0.51 -8.08 22.84
C ALA A 521 1.88 -8.43 23.46
N GLU A 522 1.99 -8.46 24.79
CA GLU A 522 3.20 -8.87 25.52
C GLU A 522 3.64 -10.28 25.11
N ARG A 523 2.70 -11.23 25.16
CA ARG A 523 2.93 -12.63 24.87
C ARG A 523 3.30 -12.86 23.40
N TRP A 524 2.64 -12.18 22.47
CA TRP A 524 2.98 -12.24 21.06
C TRP A 524 4.39 -11.67 20.80
N LEU A 525 4.77 -10.58 21.45
CA LEU A 525 6.12 -10.01 21.35
C LEU A 525 7.19 -10.93 21.93
N GLN A 526 6.94 -11.57 23.08
CA GLN A 526 7.84 -12.60 23.63
C GLN A 526 8.05 -13.75 22.63
N ASN A 527 6.96 -14.24 22.02
CA ASN A 527 6.99 -15.31 21.00
C ASN A 527 7.59 -14.90 19.63
N ARG A 528 7.86 -13.62 19.38
CA ARG A 528 8.41 -13.12 18.10
C ARG A 528 9.81 -12.56 18.22
N LEU A 529 10.12 -11.83 19.30
CA LEU A 529 11.40 -11.12 19.49
C LEU A 529 12.39 -11.87 20.37
N PHE A 530 11.92 -12.81 21.20
CA PHE A 530 12.72 -13.50 22.22
C PHE A 530 12.64 -15.03 22.11
N THR A 531 12.20 -15.55 20.96
CA THR A 531 12.11 -17.00 20.70
C THR A 531 13.43 -17.56 20.20
N ASP A 532 13.88 -18.67 20.80
CA ASP A 532 15.13 -19.36 20.47
C ASP A 532 15.06 -20.29 19.25
N SER A 533 13.98 -20.22 18.48
CA SER A 533 13.70 -21.15 17.38
C SER A 533 14.34 -20.72 16.05
N HIS A 534 14.85 -21.69 15.30
CA HIS A 534 15.26 -21.54 13.89
C HIS A 534 14.08 -21.73 12.91
N SER A 535 12.87 -21.82 13.45
CA SER A 535 11.62 -22.04 12.72
C SER A 535 10.47 -21.23 13.34
N ILE A 536 9.72 -20.48 12.53
CA ILE A 536 8.49 -19.79 12.94
C ILE A 536 7.33 -20.27 12.06
N LYS A 537 6.23 -20.70 12.69
CA LYS A 537 4.96 -21.05 12.02
C LYS A 537 3.92 -19.96 12.28
N ILE A 538 3.35 -19.41 11.21
CA ILE A 538 2.28 -18.40 11.24
C ILE A 538 1.00 -19.05 10.75
N TYR A 539 0.03 -19.26 11.64
CA TYR A 539 -1.29 -19.79 11.31
C TYR A 539 -2.26 -18.62 11.09
N ASN A 540 -2.72 -18.42 9.86
CA ASN A 540 -3.68 -17.38 9.51
C ASN A 540 -4.31 -17.69 8.15
N ASN A 541 -5.63 -17.88 8.09
CA ASN A 541 -6.29 -18.20 6.82
C ASN A 541 -6.24 -17.07 5.79
N PHE A 542 -5.98 -15.82 6.20
CA PHE A 542 -5.75 -14.71 5.28
C PHE A 542 -4.50 -14.87 4.39
N LEU A 543 -3.66 -15.90 4.62
CA LEU A 543 -2.64 -16.35 3.66
C LEU A 543 -3.24 -16.68 2.28
N SER A 544 -4.48 -17.18 2.20
CA SER A 544 -5.14 -17.49 0.91
C SER A 544 -5.50 -16.26 0.07
N HIS A 545 -5.34 -15.05 0.62
CA HIS A 545 -5.54 -13.78 -0.08
C HIS A 545 -4.22 -13.15 -0.55
N PHE A 546 -3.08 -13.84 -0.38
CA PHE A 546 -1.81 -13.39 -0.92
C PHE A 546 -1.87 -13.34 -2.45
N SER A 547 -1.46 -12.21 -3.02
CA SER A 547 -1.28 -12.10 -4.46
C SER A 547 0.06 -12.71 -4.90
N ASP A 548 0.22 -13.01 -6.20
CA ASP A 548 1.52 -13.40 -6.76
C ASP A 548 2.63 -12.38 -6.41
N HIS A 549 2.29 -11.10 -6.27
CA HIS A 549 3.20 -10.05 -5.81
C HIS A 549 3.61 -10.22 -4.34
N ASP A 550 2.70 -10.60 -3.46
CA ASP A 550 3.00 -10.82 -2.03
C ASP A 550 3.86 -12.08 -1.84
N HIS A 551 3.53 -13.16 -2.53
CA HIS A 551 4.38 -14.37 -2.60
C HIS A 551 5.78 -14.04 -3.15
N LEU A 552 5.88 -13.24 -4.23
CA LEU A 552 7.16 -12.77 -4.77
C LEU A 552 7.92 -11.86 -3.78
N GLN A 553 7.25 -10.97 -3.05
CA GLN A 553 7.88 -10.10 -2.06
C GLN A 553 8.48 -10.90 -0.89
N LEU A 554 7.84 -12.00 -0.50
CA LEU A 554 8.33 -12.92 0.52
C LEU A 554 9.48 -13.79 -0.01
N ALA A 555 9.37 -14.29 -1.25
CA ALA A 555 10.45 -15.03 -1.92
C ALA A 555 11.71 -14.17 -2.16
N ILE A 556 11.55 -12.87 -2.47
CA ILE A 556 12.65 -11.90 -2.60
C ILE A 556 13.22 -11.51 -1.23
N SER A 557 12.39 -11.48 -0.18
CA SER A 557 12.85 -11.21 1.20
C SER A 557 13.60 -12.39 1.83
N ALA A 558 13.54 -13.59 1.24
CA ALA A 558 14.29 -14.76 1.65
C ALA A 558 15.76 -14.69 1.17
N GLU A 559 16.52 -13.72 1.66
CA GLU A 559 17.96 -13.68 1.42
C GLU A 559 18.66 -14.91 2.04
N LYS A 560 19.63 -15.46 1.28
CA LYS A 560 20.60 -16.52 1.64
C LYS A 560 20.27 -17.38 2.88
N GLY A 561 19.47 -18.42 2.68
CA GLY A 561 19.34 -19.54 3.62
C GLY A 561 18.08 -19.57 4.48
N LEU A 562 17.10 -18.71 4.16
CA LEU A 562 15.72 -18.87 4.59
C LEU A 562 14.97 -19.82 3.63
N ILE A 563 14.14 -20.70 4.19
CA ILE A 563 13.20 -21.57 3.48
C ILE A 563 11.80 -21.18 3.97
N VAL A 564 10.94 -20.77 3.04
CA VAL A 564 9.54 -20.44 3.33
C VAL A 564 8.66 -21.50 2.67
N GLU A 565 7.89 -22.21 3.49
CA GLU A 565 6.95 -23.25 3.05
C GLU A 565 5.54 -22.87 3.47
N GLU A 566 4.60 -22.90 2.52
CA GLU A 566 3.18 -22.75 2.80
C GLU A 566 2.51 -24.12 2.77
N PHE A 567 1.64 -24.37 3.75
CA PHE A 567 0.82 -25.56 3.81
C PHE A 567 -0.60 -25.24 4.24
N PHE A 568 -1.55 -25.81 3.50
CA PHE A 568 -2.95 -25.84 3.86
C PHE A 568 -3.31 -27.23 4.39
N SER A 569 -3.76 -27.32 5.64
CA SER A 569 -4.10 -28.59 6.27
C SER A 569 -5.35 -28.46 7.13
N LYS A 570 -6.36 -29.29 6.85
CA LYS A 570 -7.65 -29.32 7.58
C LYS A 570 -8.29 -27.93 7.73
N GLY A 571 -8.31 -27.11 6.68
CA GLY A 571 -8.91 -25.77 6.75
C GLY A 571 -8.06 -24.71 7.42
N HIS A 572 -6.81 -25.01 7.82
CA HIS A 572 -5.85 -24.02 8.34
C HIS A 572 -4.77 -23.77 7.29
N ALA A 573 -4.66 -22.52 6.83
CA ALA A 573 -3.47 -22.07 6.12
C ALA A 573 -2.37 -21.71 7.11
N CYS A 574 -1.15 -22.14 6.83
CA CYS A 574 0.01 -21.82 7.64
C CYS A 574 1.25 -21.66 6.77
N LEU A 575 2.06 -20.67 7.14
CA LEU A 575 3.34 -20.37 6.52
C LEU A 575 4.44 -20.60 7.55
N GLU A 576 5.40 -21.45 7.21
CA GLU A 576 6.56 -21.80 8.03
C GLU A 576 7.83 -21.22 7.43
N ILE A 577 8.61 -20.56 8.27
CA ILE A 577 9.87 -19.91 7.92
C ILE A 577 10.96 -20.62 8.70
N ASN A 578 11.83 -21.33 8.00
CA ASN A 578 13.00 -22.02 8.55
C ASN A 578 14.28 -21.29 8.12
N GLY A 579 15.32 -21.25 8.94
CA GLY A 579 16.59 -20.65 8.52
C GLY A 579 17.75 -20.82 9.49
N GLY A 580 18.97 -20.63 8.97
CA GLY A 580 20.21 -20.77 9.75
C GLY A 580 20.47 -19.65 10.78
N SER A 581 19.69 -18.56 10.75
CA SER A 581 19.78 -17.45 11.70
C SER A 581 18.42 -17.14 12.31
N LYS A 582 18.34 -17.15 13.64
CA LYS A 582 17.12 -16.82 14.40
C LYS A 582 16.64 -15.39 14.11
N GLU A 583 17.57 -14.45 13.97
CA GLU A 583 17.24 -13.04 13.68
C GLU A 583 16.61 -12.88 12.29
N GLU A 584 17.13 -13.59 11.28
CA GLU A 584 16.55 -13.58 9.93
C GLU A 584 15.16 -14.21 9.91
N VAL A 585 14.97 -15.33 10.61
CA VAL A 585 13.67 -16.00 10.72
C VAL A 585 12.65 -15.10 11.43
N ALA A 586 13.04 -14.41 12.50
CA ALA A 586 12.19 -13.46 13.21
C ALA A 586 11.82 -12.23 12.36
N VAL A 587 12.79 -11.65 11.65
CA VAL A 587 12.58 -10.52 10.72
C VAL A 587 11.64 -10.92 9.57
N ALA A 588 11.85 -12.09 8.96
CA ALA A 588 10.96 -12.60 7.92
C ALA A 588 9.54 -12.87 8.46
N GLY A 589 9.42 -13.43 9.67
CA GLY A 589 8.14 -13.64 10.33
C GLY A 589 7.37 -12.36 10.61
N LEU A 590 8.05 -11.30 11.05
CA LEU A 590 7.44 -9.97 11.22
C LEU A 590 6.97 -9.37 9.88
N LYS A 591 7.75 -9.52 8.80
CA LYS A 591 7.33 -9.07 7.46
C LYS A 591 6.07 -9.78 6.97
N VAL A 592 5.95 -11.10 7.16
CA VAL A 592 4.73 -11.86 6.82
C VAL A 592 3.54 -11.37 7.63
N GLU A 593 3.71 -11.14 8.94
CA GLU A 593 2.65 -10.63 9.81
C GLU A 593 2.21 -9.20 9.40
N ALA A 594 3.12 -8.35 8.92
CA ALA A 594 2.78 -7.01 8.41
C ALA A 594 1.97 -7.08 7.10
N VAL A 595 2.36 -7.96 6.16
CA VAL A 595 1.59 -8.21 4.92
C VAL A 595 0.19 -8.72 5.25
N LEU A 596 0.06 -9.67 6.19
CA LEU A 596 -1.23 -10.16 6.67
C LEU A 596 -2.08 -9.04 7.30
N CYS A 597 -1.49 -8.16 8.12
CA CYS A 597 -2.20 -7.01 8.67
C CYS A 597 -2.66 -6.02 7.59
N LYS A 598 -1.90 -5.84 6.50
CA LYS A 598 -2.33 -5.01 5.36
C LYS A 598 -3.52 -5.64 4.64
N ILE A 599 -3.42 -6.92 4.28
CA ILE A 599 -4.47 -7.68 3.59
C ILE A 599 -5.76 -7.68 4.41
N GLN A 600 -5.68 -7.88 5.72
CA GLN A 600 -6.85 -7.82 6.62
C GLN A 600 -7.47 -6.40 6.66
N LYS A 601 -6.67 -5.34 6.64
CA LYS A 601 -7.18 -3.95 6.55
C LYS A 601 -7.86 -3.67 5.21
N GLU A 602 -7.31 -4.18 4.10
CA GLU A 602 -7.90 -4.05 2.76
C GLU A 602 -9.21 -4.83 2.64
N PHE A 603 -9.23 -6.09 3.09
CA PHE A 603 -10.43 -6.94 3.15
C PHE A 603 -11.56 -6.31 3.97
N ILE A 604 -11.26 -5.80 5.18
CA ILE A 604 -12.26 -5.10 6.01
C ILE A 604 -12.86 -3.90 5.28
N ARG A 605 -12.04 -3.11 4.60
CA ARG A 605 -12.48 -1.91 3.86
C ARG A 605 -13.41 -2.26 2.70
N GLU A 606 -13.17 -3.39 2.03
CA GLU A 606 -13.97 -3.87 0.91
C GLU A 606 -15.31 -4.45 1.39
N GLU A 607 -15.28 -5.33 2.40
CA GLU A 607 -16.48 -5.88 3.02
C GLU A 607 -17.36 -4.80 3.69
N GLU A 608 -16.78 -3.78 4.34
CA GLU A 608 -17.55 -2.63 4.85
C GLU A 608 -18.23 -1.83 3.74
N HIS A 609 -17.57 -1.69 2.58
CA HIS A 609 -18.13 -0.98 1.44
C HIS A 609 -19.29 -1.77 0.79
N GLU A 610 -19.12 -3.08 0.58
CA GLU A 610 -20.21 -3.93 0.10
C GLU A 610 -21.39 -3.97 1.08
N LEU A 611 -21.10 -4.10 2.37
CA LEU A 611 -22.11 -4.08 3.44
C LEU A 611 -22.89 -2.75 3.46
N GLN A 612 -22.23 -1.61 3.28
CA GLN A 612 -22.90 -0.30 3.17
C GLN A 612 -23.80 -0.25 1.93
N MET A 613 -23.31 -0.68 0.77
CA MET A 613 -24.03 -0.67 -0.50
C MET A 613 -25.26 -1.59 -0.49
N LEU A 614 -25.18 -2.77 0.14
CA LEU A 614 -26.28 -3.73 0.19
C LEU A 614 -27.32 -3.37 1.26
N SER A 615 -26.89 -2.78 2.40
CA SER A 615 -27.79 -2.47 3.52
C SER A 615 -28.45 -1.08 3.45
N ASN A 616 -27.99 -0.20 2.55
CA ASN A 616 -28.41 1.22 2.49
C ASN A 616 -28.36 1.93 3.86
N THR A 617 -27.37 1.59 4.69
CA THR A 617 -27.24 2.09 6.06
C THR A 617 -25.87 2.75 6.26
N GLU A 618 -25.83 3.91 6.93
CA GLU A 618 -24.59 4.58 7.32
C GLU A 618 -23.64 3.65 8.11
N PRO A 619 -22.33 3.63 7.81
CA PRO A 619 -21.35 2.84 8.55
C PRO A 619 -21.34 3.20 10.05
N SER A 620 -21.85 2.29 10.88
CA SER A 620 -21.88 2.49 12.33
C SER A 620 -21.77 1.16 13.07
N HIS A 621 -20.56 0.84 13.51
CA HIS A 621 -20.30 -0.22 14.49
C HIS A 621 -19.95 0.40 15.84
N LYS A 622 -20.43 -0.22 16.93
CA LYS A 622 -20.09 0.15 18.30
C LYS A 622 -19.90 -1.12 19.13
N ARG A 623 -18.75 -1.21 19.79
CA ARG A 623 -18.51 -2.20 20.85
C ARG A 623 -18.63 -1.49 22.21
N LYS A 624 -19.52 -1.96 23.08
CA LYS A 624 -19.76 -1.37 24.40
C LYS A 624 -19.55 -2.41 25.49
N THR A 625 -18.63 -2.14 26.41
CA THR A 625 -18.41 -3.02 27.57
C THR A 625 -19.63 -2.97 28.49
N VAL A 626 -20.14 -4.15 28.82
CA VAL A 626 -21.31 -4.36 29.67
C VAL A 626 -20.88 -4.28 31.14
N GLU A 627 -21.68 -3.59 31.97
CA GLU A 627 -21.41 -3.47 33.41
C GLU A 627 -21.48 -4.82 34.12
N LYS A 628 -20.50 -5.11 34.99
CA LYS A 628 -20.39 -6.39 35.72
C LYS A 628 -21.54 -6.65 36.72
N SER A 629 -22.24 -5.59 37.12
CA SER A 629 -23.44 -5.61 37.97
C SER A 629 -24.74 -5.94 37.19
N SER A 630 -24.70 -5.92 35.86
CA SER A 630 -25.91 -6.09 35.03
C SER A 630 -26.35 -7.55 34.92
N LYS A 631 -27.66 -7.76 34.72
CA LYS A 631 -28.22 -9.08 34.38
C LYS A 631 -27.63 -9.65 33.08
N GLU A 632 -27.23 -8.78 32.15
CA GLU A 632 -26.61 -9.12 30.86
C GLU A 632 -25.22 -9.75 31.05
N PHE A 633 -24.45 -9.27 32.03
CA PHE A 633 -23.19 -9.91 32.46
C PHE A 633 -23.45 -11.19 33.26
N SER A 634 -24.30 -11.14 34.30
CA SER A 634 -24.52 -12.29 35.20
C SER A 634 -25.02 -13.55 34.47
N SER A 635 -25.97 -13.41 33.55
CA SER A 635 -26.50 -14.53 32.75
C SER A 635 -25.42 -15.21 31.90
N ARG A 636 -24.44 -14.46 31.40
CA ARG A 636 -23.28 -15.00 30.65
C ARG A 636 -22.24 -15.60 31.59
N GLN A 637 -22.00 -14.99 32.75
CA GLN A 637 -21.15 -15.60 33.78
C GLN A 637 -21.73 -16.94 34.26
N GLU A 638 -23.04 -17.08 34.43
CA GLU A 638 -23.69 -18.36 34.74
C GLU A 638 -23.47 -19.40 33.63
N ALA A 639 -23.77 -19.06 32.37
CA ALA A 639 -23.63 -19.96 31.23
C ALA A 639 -22.20 -20.49 30.97
N PHE A 640 -21.18 -19.73 31.39
CA PHE A 640 -19.76 -20.09 31.24
C PHE A 640 -19.14 -20.72 32.50
N SER A 641 -19.78 -20.54 33.67
CA SER A 641 -19.22 -20.83 35.00
C SER A 641 -18.70 -22.25 35.23
N HIS A 642 -19.19 -23.24 34.47
CA HIS A 642 -18.77 -24.64 34.62
C HIS A 642 -17.34 -24.93 34.12
N ALA A 643 -16.75 -24.05 33.32
CA ALA A 643 -15.39 -24.22 32.80
C ALA A 643 -14.56 -22.92 32.80
N LEU A 644 -15.23 -21.77 32.72
CA LEU A 644 -14.61 -20.49 32.42
C LEU A 644 -15.12 -19.37 33.34
N LYS A 645 -14.22 -18.46 33.70
CA LYS A 645 -14.53 -17.22 34.42
C LYS A 645 -14.62 -16.08 33.43
N VAL A 646 -15.76 -15.41 33.31
CA VAL A 646 -15.95 -14.28 32.42
C VAL A 646 -15.24 -13.06 33.01
N THR A 647 -14.31 -12.45 32.28
CA THR A 647 -13.60 -11.23 32.71
C THR A 647 -14.26 -9.98 32.16
N LYS A 648 -14.76 -10.06 30.92
CA LYS A 648 -15.34 -8.96 30.15
C LYS A 648 -16.46 -9.48 29.24
N VAL A 649 -17.53 -8.68 29.11
CA VAL A 649 -18.56 -8.86 28.07
C VAL A 649 -18.67 -7.55 27.32
N ASP A 650 -18.51 -7.61 26.01
CA ASP A 650 -18.62 -6.48 25.10
C ASP A 650 -19.81 -6.71 24.18
N LYS A 651 -20.82 -5.85 24.25
CA LYS A 651 -21.96 -5.87 23.34
C LYS A 651 -21.57 -5.31 21.98
N VAL A 652 -21.94 -6.01 20.92
CA VAL A 652 -21.72 -5.62 19.52
C VAL A 652 -23.01 -5.02 18.95
N GLU A 653 -22.91 -3.79 18.47
CA GLU A 653 -24.01 -3.08 17.82
C GLU A 653 -23.55 -2.62 16.43
N ASN A 654 -24.10 -3.21 15.37
CA ASN A 654 -23.81 -2.87 13.98
C ASN A 654 -25.12 -2.88 13.17
N ALA A 655 -25.53 -1.71 12.69
CA ALA A 655 -26.84 -1.53 12.05
C ALA A 655 -26.90 -2.17 10.65
N ALA A 656 -25.82 -2.07 9.89
CA ALA A 656 -25.74 -2.63 8.55
C ALA A 656 -25.75 -4.17 8.57
N LEU A 657 -24.99 -4.80 9.48
CA LEU A 657 -25.07 -6.26 9.71
C LEU A 657 -26.46 -6.71 10.14
N LYS A 658 -27.15 -5.91 10.98
CA LYS A 658 -28.53 -6.21 11.39
C LYS A 658 -29.50 -6.18 10.21
N ALA A 659 -29.36 -5.20 9.32
CA ALA A 659 -30.18 -5.08 8.12
C ALA A 659 -29.95 -6.27 7.16
N MET A 660 -28.69 -6.63 6.88
CA MET A 660 -28.36 -7.79 6.05
C MET A 660 -28.85 -9.11 6.65
N PHE A 661 -28.73 -9.28 7.98
CA PHE A 661 -29.27 -10.43 8.69
C PHE A 661 -30.80 -10.51 8.59
N ASP A 662 -31.52 -9.39 8.72
CA ASP A 662 -32.98 -9.37 8.57
C ASP A 662 -33.44 -9.60 7.13
N MET A 663 -32.67 -9.14 6.14
CA MET A 663 -32.89 -9.47 4.73
C MET A 663 -32.66 -10.97 4.48
N LYS A 664 -31.59 -11.54 5.03
CA LYS A 664 -31.29 -12.97 4.92
C LYS A 664 -32.38 -13.81 5.62
N LYS A 665 -32.86 -13.39 6.79
CA LYS A 665 -33.96 -14.04 7.51
C LYS A 665 -35.23 -14.15 6.67
N LYS A 666 -35.57 -13.07 5.93
CA LYS A 666 -36.70 -13.05 4.99
C LYS A 666 -36.45 -13.93 3.76
N GLN A 667 -35.23 -13.92 3.21
CA GLN A 667 -34.85 -14.74 2.05
C GLN A 667 -35.02 -16.24 2.34
N LEU A 668 -34.66 -16.68 3.55
CA LEU A 668 -34.70 -18.08 3.97
C LEU A 668 -36.05 -18.52 4.57
N ASP A 669 -37.09 -17.67 4.54
CA ASP A 669 -38.38 -17.85 5.24
C ASP A 669 -38.24 -18.37 6.69
N CYS A 670 -37.18 -17.92 7.38
CA CYS A 670 -36.72 -18.57 8.60
C CYS A 670 -37.34 -17.89 9.82
N ALA A 671 -38.38 -18.48 10.41
CA ALA A 671 -39.10 -17.88 11.54
C ALA A 671 -38.23 -17.67 12.80
N SER A 672 -37.36 -18.63 13.14
CA SER A 672 -36.59 -18.67 14.38
C SER A 672 -35.07 -18.53 14.16
N THR A 673 -34.39 -17.92 15.12
CA THR A 673 -32.93 -17.87 15.21
C THR A 673 -32.46 -18.81 16.32
N LYS A 674 -31.20 -19.27 16.28
CA LYS A 674 -30.55 -19.95 17.41
C LYS A 674 -29.42 -19.09 17.95
N THR A 675 -29.35 -18.94 19.28
CA THR A 675 -28.15 -18.42 19.93
C THR A 675 -27.07 -19.49 19.89
N MET A 676 -25.91 -19.17 19.32
CA MET A 676 -24.76 -20.07 19.18
C MET A 676 -23.45 -19.31 19.40
N PHE A 677 -22.34 -20.04 19.53
CA PHE A 677 -21.03 -19.52 19.91
C PHE A 677 -19.96 -19.90 18.88
N GLN A 678 -19.07 -18.97 18.58
CA GLN A 678 -17.82 -19.23 17.88
C GLN A 678 -16.65 -18.78 18.76
N ARG A 679 -15.64 -19.63 18.98
CA ARG A 679 -14.38 -19.21 19.62
C ARG A 679 -13.49 -18.62 18.54
N ILE A 680 -12.91 -17.46 18.81
CA ILE A 680 -12.04 -16.74 17.86
C ILE A 680 -10.70 -16.37 18.52
N PRO A 681 -9.62 -16.25 17.73
CA PRO A 681 -8.42 -15.52 18.14
C PRO A 681 -8.72 -14.04 18.46
N ALA A 682 -8.01 -13.48 19.44
CA ALA A 682 -8.19 -12.09 19.89
C ALA A 682 -8.17 -11.06 18.74
N GLN A 683 -7.25 -11.22 17.79
CA GLN A 683 -7.05 -10.32 16.64
C GLN A 683 -8.30 -10.14 15.75
N PHE A 684 -9.24 -11.10 15.74
CA PHE A 684 -10.44 -11.02 14.90
C PHE A 684 -11.65 -10.38 15.60
N CYS A 685 -11.54 -9.99 16.88
CA CYS A 685 -12.64 -9.35 17.62
C CYS A 685 -13.11 -8.05 16.96
N GLU A 686 -12.17 -7.25 16.43
CA GLU A 686 -12.50 -6.00 15.74
C GLU A 686 -13.18 -6.25 14.41
N MET A 687 -12.58 -7.13 13.60
CA MET A 687 -13.10 -7.52 12.29
C MET A 687 -14.55 -8.02 12.38
N ILE A 688 -14.84 -8.97 13.27
CA ILE A 688 -16.21 -9.54 13.38
C ILE A 688 -17.24 -8.50 13.83
N SER A 689 -16.85 -7.46 14.57
CA SER A 689 -17.79 -6.38 14.94
C SER A 689 -18.08 -5.40 13.80
N ARG A 690 -17.18 -5.32 12.81
CA ARG A 690 -17.26 -4.43 11.65
C ARG A 690 -17.99 -5.08 10.47
N ILE A 691 -17.56 -6.28 10.09
CA ILE A 691 -17.99 -6.97 8.86
C ILE A 691 -18.72 -8.30 9.09
N GLY A 692 -18.76 -8.78 10.34
CA GLY A 692 -19.48 -10.01 10.69
C GLY A 692 -18.60 -11.26 10.54
N PHE A 693 -19.22 -12.40 10.27
CA PHE A 693 -18.55 -13.69 10.30
C PHE A 693 -18.01 -14.11 8.94
N HIS A 694 -16.73 -14.52 8.92
CA HIS A 694 -16.03 -15.10 7.77
C HIS A 694 -15.38 -16.43 8.20
N ALA A 695 -15.14 -17.34 7.26
CA ALA A 695 -14.63 -18.69 7.57
C ALA A 695 -13.16 -18.63 8.04
N GLU A 696 -12.43 -17.65 7.53
CA GLU A 696 -11.02 -17.35 7.76
C GLU A 696 -10.73 -16.93 9.21
N CYS A 697 -11.72 -16.40 9.93
CA CYS A 697 -11.57 -15.94 11.31
C CYS A 697 -11.24 -17.08 12.29
N ALA A 698 -11.90 -18.23 12.10
CA ALA A 698 -11.94 -19.30 13.09
C ALA A 698 -12.31 -20.65 12.44
N PRO A 699 -11.49 -21.18 11.52
CA PRO A 699 -11.60 -22.58 11.12
C PRO A 699 -11.51 -23.49 12.36
N PRO A 700 -12.40 -24.50 12.52
CA PRO A 700 -12.25 -25.51 13.58
C PRO A 700 -10.98 -26.34 13.32
N GLU A 701 -10.45 -27.03 14.34
CA GLU A 701 -9.23 -27.85 14.16
C GLU A 701 -9.43 -29.03 13.18
N ASP A 702 -10.68 -29.39 12.90
CA ASP A 702 -11.03 -30.31 11.82
C ASP A 702 -12.41 -29.97 11.22
N PRO A 703 -12.48 -29.37 10.01
CA PRO A 703 -13.73 -29.03 9.32
C PRO A 703 -14.37 -30.28 8.71
N LYS A 704 -14.96 -31.12 9.57
CA LYS A 704 -15.56 -32.40 9.19
C LYS A 704 -16.87 -32.28 8.40
N TYR A 705 -17.49 -31.11 8.41
CA TYR A 705 -18.89 -30.92 8.01
C TYR A 705 -19.07 -29.93 6.84
N GLY A 706 -17.98 -29.40 6.29
CA GLY A 706 -17.95 -28.44 5.19
C GLY A 706 -16.92 -27.33 5.42
N GLU A 707 -16.65 -26.51 4.42
CA GLU A 707 -15.67 -25.42 4.46
C GLU A 707 -16.31 -24.05 4.78
N GLY A 708 -17.51 -24.06 5.39
CA GLY A 708 -18.24 -22.86 5.82
C GLY A 708 -17.88 -22.37 7.23
N ILE A 709 -18.70 -21.48 7.76
CA ILE A 709 -18.52 -20.83 9.07
C ILE A 709 -19.15 -21.68 10.17
N TYR A 710 -18.33 -22.13 11.12
CA TYR A 710 -18.74 -23.05 12.19
C TYR A 710 -19.30 -22.32 13.43
N PHE A 711 -20.35 -22.89 14.00
CA PHE A 711 -20.97 -22.47 15.26
C PHE A 711 -21.24 -23.66 16.17
N ALA A 712 -20.93 -23.50 17.46
CA ALA A 712 -21.24 -24.43 18.53
C ALA A 712 -22.49 -24.00 19.31
N ARG A 713 -23.35 -24.94 19.67
CA ARG A 713 -24.56 -24.67 20.47
C ARG A 713 -24.27 -24.31 21.92
N ASN A 714 -23.14 -24.76 22.45
CA ASN A 714 -22.77 -24.63 23.86
C ASN A 714 -21.24 -24.50 24.00
N ILE A 715 -20.78 -24.01 25.17
CA ILE A 715 -19.36 -23.68 25.41
C ILE A 715 -18.47 -24.93 25.43
N LYS A 716 -18.96 -26.09 25.87
CA LYS A 716 -18.21 -27.34 25.82
C LYS A 716 -17.88 -27.74 24.38
N THR A 717 -18.88 -27.73 23.49
CA THR A 717 -18.68 -28.03 22.07
C THR A 717 -17.80 -26.98 21.38
N ALA A 718 -17.85 -25.71 21.79
CA ALA A 718 -16.93 -24.68 21.29
C ALA A 718 -15.46 -24.98 21.68
N LEU A 719 -15.20 -25.40 22.92
CA LEU A 719 -13.86 -25.81 23.37
C LEU A 719 -13.36 -27.09 22.67
N GLU A 720 -14.25 -27.98 22.24
CA GLU A 720 -13.92 -29.20 21.49
C GLU A 720 -13.59 -28.94 20.01
N LEU A 721 -14.29 -27.99 19.36
CA LEU A 721 -14.06 -27.58 17.96
C LEU A 721 -12.79 -26.73 17.79
N TRP A 722 -12.61 -25.77 18.69
CA TRP A 722 -11.46 -24.87 18.72
C TRP A 722 -10.65 -25.17 19.97
N ARG A 723 -9.77 -26.18 19.89
CA ARG A 723 -8.88 -26.53 20.99
C ARG A 723 -7.76 -25.51 21.14
N GLU A 724 -7.17 -25.53 22.32
CA GLU A 724 -6.26 -24.50 22.84
C GLU A 724 -4.79 -24.74 22.45
N LYS A 725 -4.04 -23.64 22.28
CA LYS A 725 -2.57 -23.63 22.20
C LYS A 725 -1.95 -22.68 23.24
N GLY A 726 -2.27 -22.90 24.51
CA GLY A 726 -1.70 -22.24 25.69
C GLY A 726 -2.24 -20.85 26.06
N GLU A 727 -3.22 -20.30 25.34
CA GLU A 727 -3.80 -18.96 25.56
C GLU A 727 -4.29 -18.71 27.01
N GLU A 728 -4.03 -17.53 27.58
CA GLU A 728 -4.55 -17.17 28.91
C GLU A 728 -6.01 -16.69 28.85
N TYR A 729 -6.32 -15.89 27.84
CA TYR A 729 -7.66 -15.37 27.58
C TYR A 729 -8.30 -16.08 26.39
N LEU A 730 -9.57 -16.43 26.54
CA LEU A 730 -10.39 -17.05 25.49
C LEU A 730 -11.49 -16.08 25.06
N TYR A 731 -11.70 -15.94 23.76
CA TYR A 731 -12.67 -15.01 23.18
C TYR A 731 -13.77 -15.78 22.47
N PHE A 732 -15.01 -15.58 22.91
CA PHE A 732 -16.20 -16.21 22.32
C PHE A 732 -17.12 -15.14 21.76
N VAL A 733 -17.55 -15.29 20.51
CA VAL A 733 -18.61 -14.49 19.93
C VAL A 733 -19.93 -15.23 20.11
N GLU A 734 -20.85 -14.64 20.88
CA GLU A 734 -22.25 -15.06 20.95
C GLU A 734 -22.98 -14.44 19.77
N ALA A 735 -23.68 -15.27 18.98
CA ALA A 735 -24.36 -14.87 17.76
C ALA A 735 -25.80 -15.37 17.71
N GLU A 736 -26.67 -14.63 17.03
CA GLU A 736 -27.92 -15.18 16.51
C GLU A 736 -27.65 -15.78 15.12
N VAL A 737 -28.04 -17.03 14.89
CA VAL A 737 -27.75 -17.78 13.66
C VAL A 737 -29.03 -18.29 12.99
N LEU A 738 -29.11 -18.10 11.67
CA LEU A 738 -30.17 -18.54 10.77
C LEU A 738 -29.76 -19.85 10.08
N LEU A 739 -30.28 -20.97 10.57
CA LEU A 739 -29.95 -22.29 10.02
C LEU A 739 -30.87 -22.73 8.88
N GLY A 740 -32.08 -22.19 8.77
CA GLY A 740 -33.06 -22.59 7.77
C GLY A 740 -33.28 -24.11 7.70
N ASN A 741 -33.46 -24.62 6.48
CA ASN A 741 -33.51 -26.04 6.15
C ASN A 741 -32.08 -26.64 6.13
N SER A 742 -31.68 -27.31 7.21
CA SER A 742 -30.33 -27.84 7.39
C SER A 742 -30.18 -29.29 6.89
N ALA A 743 -29.10 -29.58 6.17
CA ALA A 743 -28.72 -30.95 5.79
C ALA A 743 -27.74 -31.58 6.80
N LYS A 744 -27.33 -32.83 6.56
CA LYS A 744 -26.15 -33.42 7.21
C LYS A 744 -24.88 -32.88 6.56
N GLY A 745 -23.91 -32.42 7.35
CA GLY A 745 -22.63 -31.92 6.83
C GLY A 745 -21.63 -33.02 6.52
N GLU A 746 -20.75 -32.74 5.55
CA GLU A 746 -19.68 -33.61 5.07
C GLU A 746 -18.47 -32.77 4.62
N ARG A 747 -17.26 -33.32 4.72
CA ARG A 747 -16.02 -32.61 4.37
C ARG A 747 -15.99 -32.22 2.90
N GLY A 748 -15.47 -31.03 2.57
CA GLY A 748 -15.33 -30.56 1.19
C GLY A 748 -16.60 -29.95 0.60
N PHE A 749 -17.72 -29.91 1.33
CA PHE A 749 -18.84 -29.05 0.97
C PHE A 749 -18.41 -27.58 1.08
N ILE A 750 -18.21 -26.92 -0.07
CA ILE A 750 -17.99 -25.47 -0.20
C ILE A 750 -19.30 -24.67 -0.27
N LEU A 751 -20.41 -25.37 -0.54
CA LEU A 751 -21.78 -24.89 -0.51
C LEU A 751 -22.66 -25.97 0.13
N PRO A 752 -23.87 -25.65 0.65
CA PRO A 752 -24.81 -26.65 1.11
C PRO A 752 -25.20 -27.62 -0.02
N PRO A 753 -25.54 -28.89 0.29
CA PRO A 753 -26.02 -29.84 -0.71
C PRO A 753 -27.41 -29.45 -1.26
N PRO A 754 -27.79 -29.93 -2.45
CA PRO A 754 -29.09 -29.64 -3.05
C PRO A 754 -30.27 -30.32 -2.33
N VAL A 755 -31.42 -29.66 -2.34
CA VAL A 755 -32.71 -30.15 -1.83
C VAL A 755 -33.36 -31.02 -2.90
N GLY A 756 -33.28 -32.34 -2.73
CA GLY A 756 -33.92 -33.29 -3.64
C GLY A 756 -33.14 -33.51 -4.93
N LYS A 757 -33.72 -33.12 -6.08
CA LYS A 757 -33.16 -33.41 -7.43
C LYS A 757 -32.76 -32.19 -8.25
N ASP A 758 -33.15 -30.98 -7.85
CA ASP A 758 -32.75 -29.75 -8.54
C ASP A 758 -31.40 -29.27 -7.96
N PRO A 759 -30.31 -29.21 -8.74
CA PRO A 759 -29.01 -28.79 -8.24
C PRO A 759 -28.95 -27.29 -7.86
N ASN A 760 -29.93 -26.47 -8.26
CA ASN A 760 -29.94 -25.04 -8.00
C ASN A 760 -30.65 -24.67 -6.68
N ILE A 761 -31.46 -25.58 -6.14
CA ILE A 761 -32.14 -25.39 -4.85
C ILE A 761 -31.26 -26.02 -3.78
N LEU A 762 -30.51 -25.21 -3.03
CA LEU A 762 -29.62 -25.70 -1.98
C LEU A 762 -30.29 -25.69 -0.61
N HIS A 763 -29.80 -26.52 0.30
CA HIS A 763 -30.08 -26.36 1.74
C HIS A 763 -29.51 -25.02 2.25
N ASP A 764 -29.97 -24.55 3.41
CA ASP A 764 -29.55 -23.24 3.94
C ASP A 764 -28.31 -23.33 4.83
N SER A 765 -28.07 -24.51 5.40
CA SER A 765 -26.93 -24.81 6.28
C SER A 765 -26.67 -26.32 6.32
N VAL A 766 -25.60 -26.71 6.99
CA VAL A 766 -25.35 -28.13 7.30
C VAL A 766 -25.06 -28.35 8.79
N SER A 767 -25.42 -29.52 9.27
CA SER A 767 -25.35 -29.90 10.68
C SER A 767 -24.27 -30.95 10.94
N GLY A 768 -23.52 -30.75 12.03
CA GLY A 768 -22.52 -31.68 12.55
C GLY A 768 -23.04 -32.53 13.71
N GLY A 769 -24.36 -32.76 13.78
CA GLY A 769 -25.06 -33.34 14.93
C GLY A 769 -25.97 -32.33 15.64
N SER A 770 -26.22 -32.54 16.93
CA SER A 770 -27.13 -31.72 17.77
C SER A 770 -26.58 -30.36 18.18
N ASP A 771 -25.25 -30.20 18.14
CA ASP A 771 -24.51 -29.11 18.80
C ASP A 771 -23.55 -28.36 17.88
N VAL A 772 -23.40 -28.77 16.62
CA VAL A 772 -22.54 -28.10 15.63
C VAL A 772 -23.38 -27.75 14.40
N SER A 773 -23.23 -26.53 13.89
CA SER A 773 -23.86 -26.09 12.65
C SER A 773 -22.89 -25.25 11.83
N VAL A 774 -23.01 -25.31 10.51
CA VAL A 774 -22.14 -24.64 9.55
C VAL A 774 -23.01 -23.88 8.55
N ILE A 775 -22.75 -22.58 8.40
CA ILE A 775 -23.42 -21.67 7.45
C ILE A 775 -22.44 -21.26 6.34
N PHE A 776 -22.95 -20.84 5.18
CA PHE A 776 -22.13 -20.52 4.00
C PHE A 776 -22.27 -19.07 3.53
N SER A 777 -22.83 -18.21 4.38
CA SER A 777 -22.97 -16.77 4.16
C SER A 777 -22.85 -16.07 5.50
N GLY A 778 -21.92 -15.12 5.64
CA GLY A 778 -21.71 -14.36 6.89
C GLY A 778 -22.99 -13.72 7.42
N TYR A 779 -23.85 -13.22 6.53
CA TYR A 779 -25.14 -12.61 6.86
C TYR A 779 -26.20 -13.58 7.42
N GLN A 780 -25.94 -14.90 7.47
CA GLN A 780 -26.76 -15.83 8.24
C GLN A 780 -26.47 -15.78 9.75
N ALA A 781 -25.42 -15.07 10.20
CA ALA A 781 -25.11 -14.90 11.61
C ALA A 781 -24.92 -13.41 11.97
N LEU A 782 -25.51 -13.01 13.09
CA LEU A 782 -25.39 -11.66 13.65
C LEU A 782 -24.61 -11.72 14.97
N PRO A 783 -23.41 -11.12 15.07
CA PRO A 783 -22.68 -11.06 16.33
C PRO A 783 -23.43 -10.17 17.33
N LYS A 784 -23.57 -10.66 18.57
CA LYS A 784 -24.31 -9.98 19.66
C LYS A 784 -23.37 -9.54 20.77
N TYR A 785 -22.46 -10.43 21.18
CA TYR A 785 -21.49 -10.18 22.25
C TYR A 785 -20.16 -10.81 21.93
N ILE A 786 -19.08 -10.15 22.33
CA ILE A 786 -17.75 -10.74 22.49
C ILE A 786 -17.53 -10.94 23.99
N ILE A 787 -17.29 -12.17 24.39
CA ILE A 787 -17.17 -12.61 25.78
C ILE A 787 -15.72 -13.05 25.98
N THR A 788 -14.98 -12.29 26.79
CA THR A 788 -13.61 -12.64 27.17
C THR A 788 -13.62 -13.41 28.48
N CYS A 789 -12.93 -14.54 28.49
CA CYS A 789 -12.88 -15.48 29.60
C CYS A 789 -11.45 -15.82 29.99
N LYS A 790 -11.24 -16.16 31.25
CA LYS A 790 -10.09 -16.97 31.71
C LYS A 790 -10.57 -18.39 32.04
N LYS A 791 -9.65 -19.35 32.01
CA LYS A 791 -9.88 -20.65 32.64
C LYS A 791 -10.06 -20.52 34.14
N ILE A 792 -10.91 -21.38 34.71
CA ILE A 792 -10.98 -21.58 36.16
C ILE A 792 -9.84 -22.53 36.53
N SER A 793 -8.88 -22.05 37.31
CA SER A 793 -7.71 -22.81 37.75
C SER A 793 -8.04 -23.76 38.90
N HIS A 794 -8.84 -24.80 38.62
CA HIS A 794 -9.15 -25.91 39.52
C HIS A 794 -9.36 -27.23 38.76
N PHE A 795 -8.27 -27.88 38.35
CA PHE A 795 -7.70 -29.03 39.06
C PHE A 795 -6.49 -29.56 38.28
N SER A 796 -5.41 -29.81 39.02
CA SER A 796 -4.22 -30.55 38.57
C SER A 796 -4.49 -32.05 38.50
#